data_AF-A0A7W1UYJ8-F1
#
_entry.id   AF-A0A7W1UYJ8-F1
#
_cell.length_a   1.000
_cell.length_b   1.000
_cell.length_c   1.000
_cell.angle_alpha   90.00
_cell.angle_beta   90.00
_cell.angle_gamma   90.00
#
_symmetry.space_group_name_H-M   'P 1'
#
loop_
_entity.id
_entity.type
_entity.pdbx_description
1 polymer ?
#
loop_
_entity_poly.entity_id
_entity_poly.type
_entity_poly.pdbx_seq_one_letter_code
_entity_poly.pdbx_strand_id
1 'polypeptide(L)'
;FTLHDFWLMCPRGQFLTRSIGKEHNFQLCSGQQDQKCASDCYRVYFSGNERDEEQDIENWSSWIHQRMIETKAIIGKVDLFIAPSNYLRNRFISDFAVPENKIIYLDYGFPTEYLTQTEKSIEKINFTFGYIGTHIPAKGINQLIEAFREIEEPATLRIYGRHNGQSTNALKLLAATSKNKIEFTGEYINHNLANDVFSNVDCIVVPSIWAENSPLVIHEAQSCKVPIITADFGGMKEYVQHKVNGLLFEHRNTNSLKEQLRFAIANPNLLKQFGERGYLFSEDGSVPNIQDHCNELTKIYHRFITKNLWRVTIDTNPEDCNLKCVMCEEHSPYSDFIPNLFKETGVKRRRMKFETVEDIFLQAEKLGVKEIIPSTMGEPLLYKEFDKIFALAEQKNIKINLTTNGTFPKKTVEEWAKLIVPNTTDVKISWNGATEETAKKVMIGIDFLKSIENVNAFVKYRDEHLAKTGYFCRVTFQLTFMQNNMHELADIVKLAAELGVDRVKGHQLWTHFDEIKNLSMKANEVSVKQWNEYVEQAYQAQEKFRKSNGEKVILENIIPLNDNETKELPEEYECPFLTKELWISATGSISPCCAPDNLRKSLGNFGNISETSIKDVLTSQAYTELVANYKTKPLCKTCNMRKPSINK
;
A
#
# COMPACT_ATOMS: atom_id res chain seq x y z
N PHE A 1 -6.09 5.94 -0.90
CA PHE A 1 -6.07 6.79 0.31
C PHE A 1 -5.81 8.22 -0.12
N THR A 2 -6.75 9.14 0.13
CA THR A 2 -6.56 10.55 -0.24
C THR A 2 -5.84 11.30 0.86
N LEU A 3 -4.79 12.03 0.49
CA LEU A 3 -3.97 12.83 1.38
C LEU A 3 -4.61 14.22 1.53
N HIS A 4 -4.75 14.69 2.76
CA HIS A 4 -5.35 16.01 3.06
C HIS A 4 -4.43 16.92 3.88
N ASP A 5 -3.32 16.40 4.38
CA ASP A 5 -2.38 17.11 5.24
C ASP A 5 -1.04 16.36 5.28
N PHE A 6 -0.14 16.80 6.16
CA PHE A 6 1.15 16.16 6.39
C PHE A 6 1.15 15.19 7.57
N TRP A 7 -0.02 14.76 8.08
CA TRP A 7 -0.09 14.01 9.35
C TRP A 7 0.73 12.72 9.29
N LEU A 8 0.72 11.99 8.18
CA LEU A 8 1.54 10.78 8.05
C LEU A 8 3.05 11.08 8.22
N MET A 9 3.54 12.20 7.71
CA MET A 9 4.97 12.54 7.71
C MET A 9 5.42 13.44 8.88
N CYS A 10 4.50 14.18 9.49
CA CYS A 10 4.76 15.14 10.55
C CYS A 10 3.82 14.86 11.73
N PRO A 11 4.34 14.60 12.95
CA PRO A 11 3.49 14.38 14.12
C PRO A 11 2.49 15.51 14.42
N ARG A 12 2.82 16.75 14.02
CA ARG A 12 1.91 17.92 14.09
C ARG A 12 1.04 18.12 12.84
N GLY A 13 1.37 17.48 11.72
CA GLY A 13 0.66 17.63 10.44
C GLY A 13 0.85 18.97 9.71
N GLN A 14 1.72 19.87 10.19
CA GLN A 14 1.82 21.24 9.66
C GLN A 14 3.23 21.69 9.28
N PHE A 15 4.28 20.98 9.69
CA PHE A 15 5.67 21.45 9.61
C PHE A 15 5.88 22.87 10.14
N LEU A 16 5.16 23.22 11.20
CA LEU A 16 5.41 24.41 12.00
C LEU A 16 5.85 24.00 13.40
N THR A 17 6.96 24.58 13.87
CA THR A 17 7.43 24.38 15.25
C THR A 17 6.42 24.91 16.25
N ARG A 18 6.40 24.32 17.45
CA ARG A 18 5.58 24.79 18.57
C ARG A 18 6.42 24.72 19.84
N SER A 19 7.04 25.83 20.21
CA SER A 19 7.86 25.94 21.41
C SER A 19 7.33 27.07 22.31
N ILE A 20 7.35 26.83 23.63
CA ILE A 20 7.03 27.83 24.65
C ILE A 20 8.35 28.44 25.12
N GLY A 21 8.42 29.77 25.18
CA GLY A 21 9.49 30.49 25.88
C GLY A 21 10.76 30.81 25.09
N LYS A 22 10.89 30.40 23.82
CA LYS A 22 11.96 30.87 22.92
C LYS A 22 11.38 31.75 21.81
N GLU A 23 12.19 32.70 21.32
CA GLU A 23 12.08 33.16 19.93
C GLU A 23 12.02 31.90 19.04
N HIS A 24 11.31 31.89 17.91
CA HIS A 24 11.11 30.71 17.03
C HIS A 24 9.84 29.84 17.21
N ASN A 25 8.75 30.33 17.82
CA ASN A 25 7.44 29.67 17.70
C ASN A 25 6.87 29.78 16.26
N PHE A 26 6.16 28.76 15.77
CA PHE A 26 5.61 28.68 14.41
C PHE A 26 6.64 28.89 13.28
N GLN A 27 7.88 28.46 13.44
CA GLN A 27 8.89 28.47 12.36
C GLN A 27 8.67 27.30 11.40
N LEU A 28 9.07 27.49 10.15
CA LEU A 28 9.04 26.42 9.16
C LEU A 28 10.01 25.31 9.56
N CYS A 29 9.51 24.08 9.60
CA CYS A 29 10.31 22.90 9.84
C CYS A 29 10.80 22.33 8.50
N SER A 30 12.11 22.09 8.42
CA SER A 30 12.79 21.53 7.24
C SER A 30 12.46 20.06 6.97
N GLY A 31 11.87 19.33 7.92
CA GLY A 31 11.62 17.90 7.78
C GLY A 31 11.49 17.17 9.11
N GLN A 32 11.05 15.92 9.09
CA GLN A 32 10.90 15.11 10.29
C GLN A 32 12.24 14.54 10.76
N GLN A 33 12.57 14.73 12.04
CA GLN A 33 13.67 14.08 12.77
C GLN A 33 13.24 13.92 14.23
N ASP A 34 13.49 12.75 14.83
CA ASP A 34 12.88 12.37 16.12
C ASP A 34 13.20 13.36 17.23
N GLN A 35 14.50 13.61 17.48
CA GLN A 35 14.96 14.51 18.54
C GLN A 35 14.56 15.97 18.30
N LYS A 36 14.64 16.44 17.04
CA LYS A 36 14.20 17.79 16.66
C LYS A 36 12.70 17.97 16.89
N CYS A 37 11.89 16.98 16.54
CA CYS A 37 10.46 17.02 16.77
C CYS A 37 10.15 17.00 18.28
N ALA A 38 10.92 16.25 19.08
CA ALA A 38 10.80 16.27 20.55
C ALA A 38 11.06 17.67 21.11
N SER A 39 12.19 18.29 20.73
CA SER A 39 12.62 19.60 21.25
C SER A 39 11.77 20.78 20.73
N ASP A 40 11.36 20.75 19.46
CA ASP A 40 10.79 21.93 18.81
C ASP A 40 9.26 21.92 18.78
N CYS A 41 8.64 20.74 18.90
CA CYS A 41 7.20 20.57 18.76
C CYS A 41 6.54 19.98 20.02
N TYR A 42 7.23 19.12 20.76
CA TYR A 42 6.70 18.41 21.93
C TYR A 42 7.22 18.94 23.27
N ARG A 43 8.15 19.89 23.27
CA ARG A 43 8.61 20.60 24.47
C ARG A 43 7.48 21.23 25.29
N VAL A 44 6.35 21.55 24.67
CA VAL A 44 5.16 22.03 25.37
C VAL A 44 4.56 21.02 26.35
N TYR A 45 4.98 19.76 26.28
CA TYR A 45 4.57 18.67 27.15
C TYR A 45 5.68 18.21 28.10
N PHE A 46 6.79 18.94 28.19
CA PHE A 46 7.85 18.63 29.14
C PHE A 46 7.40 18.92 30.57
N SER A 47 8.03 18.24 31.52
CA SER A 47 7.81 18.42 32.96
C SER A 47 8.05 19.85 33.45
N GLY A 48 8.93 20.58 32.76
CA GLY A 48 9.40 21.91 33.14
C GLY A 48 10.52 21.91 34.18
N ASN A 49 11.01 20.74 34.60
CA ASN A 49 12.16 20.60 35.50
C ASN A 49 13.44 20.45 34.66
N GLU A 50 14.39 21.37 34.79
CA GLU A 50 15.64 21.37 34.01
C GLU A 50 16.45 20.07 34.17
N ARG A 51 16.34 19.41 35.34
CA ARG A 51 17.02 18.12 35.60
C ARG A 51 16.45 16.96 34.79
N ASP A 52 15.21 17.08 34.31
CA ASP A 52 14.50 16.03 33.58
C ASP A 52 14.48 16.30 32.06
N GLU A 53 15.10 17.38 31.57
CA GLU A 53 15.01 17.82 30.17
C GLU A 53 15.58 16.77 29.19
N GLU A 54 16.73 16.16 29.50
CA GLU A 54 17.31 15.09 28.67
C GLU A 54 16.37 13.87 28.62
N GLN A 55 15.81 13.48 29.76
CA GLN A 55 14.89 12.36 29.86
C GLN A 55 13.59 12.61 29.09
N ASP A 56 13.04 13.83 29.17
CA ASP A 56 11.85 14.25 28.41
C ASP A 56 12.14 14.22 26.90
N ILE A 57 13.31 14.69 26.46
CA ILE A 57 13.74 14.62 25.06
C ILE A 57 13.80 13.17 24.59
N GLU A 58 14.43 12.27 25.36
CA GLU A 58 14.54 10.84 25.01
C GLU A 58 13.17 10.18 24.90
N ASN A 59 12.29 10.40 25.89
CA ASN A 59 10.94 9.83 25.92
C ASN A 59 10.12 10.24 24.70
N TRP A 60 10.10 11.53 24.39
CA TRP A 60 9.36 12.04 23.22
C TRP A 60 10.01 11.60 21.90
N SER A 61 11.34 11.54 21.83
CA SER A 61 12.05 11.04 20.65
C SER A 61 11.67 9.58 20.37
N SER A 62 11.63 8.74 21.40
CA SER A 62 11.21 7.34 21.29
C SER A 62 9.76 7.20 20.82
N TRP A 63 8.84 7.98 21.39
CA TRP A 63 7.44 7.97 20.96
C TRP A 63 7.28 8.42 19.50
N ILE A 64 7.99 9.48 19.09
CA ILE A 64 7.99 9.97 17.70
C ILE A 64 8.56 8.90 16.78
N HIS A 65 9.66 8.26 17.15
CA HIS A 65 10.29 7.19 16.38
C HIS A 65 9.30 6.05 16.10
N GLN A 66 8.65 5.54 17.16
CA GLN A 66 7.67 4.46 17.02
C GLN A 66 6.50 4.90 16.12
N ARG A 67 5.97 6.10 16.33
CA ARG A 67 4.91 6.66 15.47
C ARG A 67 5.35 6.71 14.00
N MET A 68 6.60 7.11 13.72
CA MET A 68 7.10 7.19 12.35
C MET A 68 7.27 5.81 11.72
N ILE A 69 7.67 4.78 12.47
CA ILE A 69 7.66 3.38 12.00
C ILE A 69 6.25 2.96 11.60
N GLU A 70 5.26 3.16 12.48
CA GLU A 70 3.87 2.74 12.23
C GLU A 70 3.25 3.47 11.03
N THR A 71 3.46 4.79 10.95
CA THR A 71 2.92 5.59 9.84
C THR A 71 3.60 5.24 8.52
N LYS A 72 4.90 4.92 8.50
CA LYS A 72 5.57 4.42 7.29
C LYS A 72 5.06 3.04 6.86
N ALA A 73 4.71 2.16 7.81
CA ALA A 73 4.13 0.85 7.48
C ALA A 73 2.81 0.95 6.70
N ILE A 74 2.09 2.07 6.78
CA ILE A 74 0.87 2.33 5.99
C ILE A 74 1.16 2.33 4.49
N ILE A 75 2.36 2.73 4.06
CA ILE A 75 2.77 2.73 2.63
C ILE A 75 2.66 1.31 2.03
N GLY A 76 2.98 0.28 2.82
CA GLY A 76 2.85 -1.12 2.42
C GLY A 76 1.40 -1.60 2.31
N LYS A 77 0.47 -0.95 3.03
CA LYS A 77 -0.96 -1.31 3.11
C LYS A 77 -1.84 -0.57 2.12
N VAL A 78 -1.35 0.53 1.55
CA VAL A 78 -2.09 1.36 0.59
C VAL A 78 -1.66 1.00 -0.84
N ASP A 79 -2.65 0.66 -1.67
CA ASP A 79 -2.44 0.38 -3.10
C ASP A 79 -2.11 1.66 -3.88
N LEU A 80 -2.80 2.75 -3.55
CA LEU A 80 -2.64 4.05 -4.19
C LEU A 80 -2.97 5.21 -3.24
N PHE A 81 -2.07 6.19 -3.19
CA PHE A 81 -2.27 7.51 -2.59
C PHE A 81 -2.75 8.51 -3.64
N ILE A 82 -3.63 9.41 -3.22
CA ILE A 82 -4.15 10.50 -4.05
C ILE A 82 -3.77 11.81 -3.37
N ALA A 83 -3.03 12.68 -4.04
CA ALA A 83 -2.65 13.99 -3.54
C ALA A 83 -3.41 15.10 -4.29
N PRO A 84 -4.02 16.06 -3.58
CA PRO A 84 -4.78 17.15 -4.18
C PRO A 84 -3.90 18.24 -4.79
N SER A 85 -2.58 18.20 -4.59
CA SER A 85 -1.62 19.12 -5.19
C SER A 85 -0.30 18.42 -5.49
N ASN A 86 0.41 18.90 -6.50
CA ASN A 86 1.74 18.42 -6.85
C ASN A 86 2.75 18.74 -5.74
N TYR A 87 2.59 19.87 -5.04
CA TYR A 87 3.38 20.19 -3.86
C TYR A 87 3.26 19.08 -2.79
N LEU A 88 2.04 18.67 -2.45
CA LEU A 88 1.83 17.59 -1.47
C LEU A 88 2.36 16.26 -2.00
N ARG A 89 2.06 15.92 -3.26
CA ARG A 89 2.56 14.70 -3.92
C ARG A 89 4.07 14.59 -3.82
N ASN A 90 4.77 15.62 -4.28
CA ASN A 90 6.22 15.62 -4.37
C ASN A 90 6.85 15.51 -2.98
N ARG A 91 6.26 16.17 -1.97
CA ARG A 91 6.73 16.06 -0.60
C ARG A 91 6.56 14.65 -0.01
N PHE A 92 5.45 13.97 -0.32
CA PHE A 92 5.26 12.58 0.10
C PHE A 92 6.23 11.62 -0.60
N ILE A 93 6.62 11.90 -1.83
CA ILE A 93 7.66 11.13 -2.54
C ILE A 93 9.04 11.40 -1.92
N SER A 94 9.44 12.66 -1.79
CA SER A 94 10.79 13.04 -1.36
C SER A 94 11.03 12.83 0.13
N ASP A 95 10.10 13.26 0.98
CA ASP A 95 10.32 13.36 2.43
C ASP A 95 9.77 12.14 3.18
N PHE A 96 8.73 11.49 2.61
CA PHE A 96 8.07 10.33 3.22
C PHE A 96 8.31 9.01 2.49
N ALA A 97 9.07 9.04 1.39
CA ALA A 97 9.47 7.87 0.61
C ALA A 97 8.29 7.03 0.07
N VAL A 98 7.17 7.68 -0.28
CA VAL A 98 6.10 7.00 -1.02
C VAL A 98 6.59 6.71 -2.44
N PRO A 99 6.56 5.44 -2.92
CA PRO A 99 6.95 5.11 -4.29
C PRO A 99 6.12 5.90 -5.32
N GLU A 100 6.76 6.42 -6.36
CA GLU A 100 6.10 7.27 -7.34
C GLU A 100 4.92 6.56 -8.05
N ASN A 101 5.05 5.26 -8.30
CA ASN A 101 3.99 4.44 -8.87
C ASN A 101 2.80 4.18 -7.93
N LYS A 102 2.90 4.57 -6.66
CA LYS A 102 1.85 4.48 -5.64
C LYS A 102 1.20 5.82 -5.31
N ILE A 103 1.52 6.92 -6.00
CA ILE A 103 0.90 8.22 -5.72
C ILE A 103 0.60 9.00 -6.99
N ILE A 104 -0.65 9.45 -7.10
CA ILE A 104 -1.13 10.29 -8.21
C ILE A 104 -1.58 11.65 -7.71
N TYR A 105 -1.52 12.63 -8.60
CA TYR A 105 -2.16 13.92 -8.41
C TYR A 105 -3.61 13.85 -8.91
N LEU A 106 -4.54 14.32 -8.09
CA LEU A 106 -5.94 14.56 -8.46
C LEU A 106 -6.47 15.69 -7.57
N ASP A 107 -6.70 16.86 -8.17
CA ASP A 107 -7.20 18.03 -7.47
C ASP A 107 -8.62 17.83 -6.92
N TYR A 108 -9.04 18.70 -6.01
CA TYR A 108 -10.39 18.71 -5.45
C TYR A 108 -11.43 19.13 -6.48
N GLY A 109 -12.55 18.40 -6.49
CA GLY A 109 -13.77 18.83 -7.16
C GLY A 109 -14.60 19.73 -6.25
N PHE A 110 -15.18 20.79 -6.83
CA PHE A 110 -15.98 21.79 -6.11
C PHE A 110 -17.44 21.76 -6.55
N PRO A 111 -18.41 21.96 -5.63
CA PRO A 111 -19.80 22.16 -6.01
C PRO A 111 -19.95 23.60 -6.52
N THR A 112 -19.93 23.78 -7.84
CA THR A 112 -19.89 25.11 -8.47
C THR A 112 -21.23 25.87 -8.38
N GLU A 113 -22.31 25.19 -8.04
CA GLU A 113 -23.67 25.75 -7.95
C GLU A 113 -23.76 26.94 -6.99
N TYR A 114 -23.12 26.85 -5.81
CA TYR A 114 -23.12 27.93 -4.81
C TYR A 114 -22.00 28.97 -4.99
N LEU A 115 -21.07 28.71 -5.92
CA LEU A 115 -19.96 29.61 -6.23
C LEU A 115 -20.33 30.60 -7.34
N THR A 116 -21.54 30.52 -7.86
CA THR A 116 -22.06 31.52 -8.79
C THR A 116 -22.68 32.66 -8.00
N GLN A 117 -22.14 33.87 -8.19
CA GLN A 117 -22.72 35.07 -7.57
C GLN A 117 -24.11 35.32 -8.16
N THR A 118 -25.14 35.30 -7.32
CA THR A 118 -26.54 35.53 -7.72
C THR A 118 -27.00 36.94 -7.41
N GLU A 119 -26.35 37.62 -6.45
CA GLU A 119 -26.65 38.99 -6.06
C GLU A 119 -25.69 39.99 -6.67
N LYS A 120 -26.17 41.20 -7.02
CA LYS A 120 -25.29 42.26 -7.53
C LYS A 120 -24.31 42.69 -6.45
N SER A 121 -23.03 42.82 -6.82
CA SER A 121 -22.01 43.39 -5.94
C SER A 121 -22.44 44.79 -5.50
N ILE A 122 -22.42 45.03 -4.18
CA ILE A 122 -22.72 46.33 -3.61
C ILE A 122 -21.59 47.30 -4.01
N GLU A 123 -21.94 48.53 -4.37
CA GLU A 123 -20.95 49.57 -4.66
C GLU A 123 -20.20 49.94 -3.37
N LYS A 124 -18.87 49.78 -3.37
CA LYS A 124 -18.02 49.95 -2.19
C LYS A 124 -17.37 51.33 -2.24
N ILE A 125 -17.38 52.02 -1.10
CA ILE A 125 -16.78 53.35 -0.94
C ILE A 125 -15.24 53.27 -1.01
N ASN A 126 -14.68 52.22 -0.40
CA ASN A 126 -13.24 51.98 -0.34
C ASN A 126 -12.91 50.59 -0.90
N PHE A 127 -11.68 50.42 -1.40
CA PHE A 127 -11.18 49.11 -1.78
C PHE A 127 -11.20 48.16 -0.58
N THR A 128 -11.81 46.99 -0.74
CA THR A 128 -12.12 46.08 0.37
C THR A 128 -11.40 44.74 0.23
N PHE A 129 -10.51 44.44 1.16
CA PHE A 129 -9.86 43.14 1.28
C PHE A 129 -10.69 42.18 2.14
N GLY A 130 -10.66 40.89 1.80
CA GLY A 130 -11.28 39.81 2.57
C GLY A 130 -10.27 38.78 3.05
N TYR A 131 -10.40 38.35 4.30
CA TYR A 131 -9.77 37.14 4.82
C TYR A 131 -10.84 36.13 5.23
N ILE A 132 -10.64 34.86 4.90
CA ILE A 132 -11.57 33.76 5.23
C ILE A 132 -10.78 32.67 5.94
N GLY A 133 -11.13 32.37 7.19
CA GLY A 133 -10.55 31.23 7.89
C GLY A 133 -10.52 31.34 9.41
N THR A 134 -9.85 30.38 10.04
CA THR A 134 -9.73 30.32 11.49
C THR A 134 -8.77 31.38 12.03
N HIS A 135 -9.07 31.94 13.20
CA HIS A 135 -8.22 32.94 13.88
C HIS A 135 -7.08 32.26 14.65
N ILE A 136 -6.15 31.63 13.92
CA ILE A 136 -4.97 30.95 14.48
C ILE A 136 -3.68 31.46 13.84
N PRO A 137 -2.53 31.45 14.54
CA PRO A 137 -1.26 31.95 14.01
C PRO A 137 -0.80 31.27 12.71
N ALA A 138 -1.06 29.97 12.55
CA ALA A 138 -0.67 29.21 11.35
C ALA A 138 -1.28 29.76 10.05
N LYS A 139 -2.42 30.46 10.13
CA LYS A 139 -3.08 31.10 8.98
C LYS A 139 -2.58 32.52 8.70
N GLY A 140 -1.63 33.03 9.48
CA GLY A 140 -0.93 34.30 9.21
C GLY A 140 -1.78 35.57 9.31
N ILE A 141 -2.98 35.48 9.90
CA ILE A 141 -3.89 36.63 10.05
C ILE A 141 -3.26 37.81 10.80
N ASN A 142 -2.33 37.56 11.73
CA ASN A 142 -1.60 38.62 12.40
C ASN A 142 -0.70 39.42 11.43
N GLN A 143 -0.02 38.76 10.49
CA GLN A 143 0.81 39.43 9.48
C GLN A 143 -0.05 40.27 8.53
N LEU A 144 -1.24 39.79 8.19
CA LEU A 144 -2.19 40.58 7.40
C LEU A 144 -2.62 41.83 8.14
N ILE A 145 -2.99 41.73 9.42
CA ILE A 145 -3.37 42.91 10.22
C ILE A 145 -2.18 43.86 10.37
N GLU A 146 -0.97 43.36 10.63
CA GLU A 146 0.26 44.16 10.72
C GLU A 146 0.53 44.92 9.41
N ALA A 147 0.53 44.22 8.27
CA ALA A 147 0.72 44.83 6.95
C ALA A 147 -0.37 45.87 6.64
N PHE A 148 -1.63 45.57 6.96
CA PHE A 148 -2.77 46.44 6.68
C PHE A 148 -2.79 47.70 7.54
N ARG A 149 -2.29 47.64 8.78
CA ARG A 149 -2.17 48.83 9.67
C ARG A 149 -1.24 49.90 9.11
N GLU A 150 -0.27 49.51 8.29
CA GLU A 150 0.67 50.42 7.64
C GLU A 150 0.13 51.01 6.33
N ILE A 151 -1.06 50.63 5.90
CA ILE A 151 -1.74 51.20 4.73
C ILE A 151 -2.35 52.54 5.13
N GLU A 152 -2.02 53.60 4.39
CA GLU A 152 -2.52 54.96 4.64
C GLU A 152 -3.65 55.34 3.68
N GLU A 153 -3.68 54.68 2.53
CA GLU A 153 -4.70 54.81 1.50
C GLU A 153 -6.06 54.30 2.02
N PRO A 154 -7.20 54.94 1.66
CA PRO A 154 -8.52 54.50 2.13
C PRO A 154 -8.85 53.07 1.69
N ALA A 155 -8.93 52.16 2.66
CA ALA A 155 -9.22 50.75 2.43
C ALA A 155 -10.00 50.14 3.61
N THR A 156 -10.65 49.01 3.37
CA THR A 156 -11.32 48.21 4.41
C THR A 156 -10.77 46.79 4.40
N LEU A 157 -10.54 46.20 5.56
CA LEU A 157 -10.24 44.78 5.71
C LEU A 157 -11.41 44.09 6.43
N ARG A 158 -11.99 43.06 5.80
CA ARG A 158 -13.04 42.21 6.38
C ARG A 158 -12.48 40.83 6.72
N ILE A 159 -12.70 40.41 7.96
CA ILE A 159 -12.22 39.14 8.51
C ILE A 159 -13.44 38.26 8.80
N TYR A 160 -13.58 37.21 7.98
CA TYR A 160 -14.62 36.20 8.08
C TYR A 160 -14.10 34.95 8.80
N GLY A 161 -14.80 34.54 9.85
CA GLY A 161 -14.39 33.45 10.73
C GLY A 161 -15.12 33.49 12.07
N ARG A 162 -14.99 32.40 12.85
CA ARG A 162 -15.68 32.26 14.15
C ARG A 162 -15.49 33.49 15.05
N HIS A 163 -16.60 33.96 15.65
CA HIS A 163 -16.59 35.14 16.52
C HIS A 163 -15.59 35.07 17.67
N ASN A 164 -15.36 33.86 18.21
CA ASN A 164 -14.47 33.60 19.34
C ASN A 164 -13.48 32.44 19.04
N GLY A 165 -12.60 32.63 18.05
CA GLY A 165 -11.43 31.75 17.82
C GLY A 165 -10.28 32.01 18.80
N GLN A 166 -9.30 31.08 18.82
CA GLN A 166 -8.16 31.05 19.76
C GLN A 166 -7.45 32.40 19.95
N SER A 167 -7.18 33.13 18.87
CA SER A 167 -6.43 34.40 18.92
C SER A 167 -7.28 35.65 18.71
N THR A 168 -8.62 35.52 18.64
CA THR A 168 -9.50 36.61 18.17
C THR A 168 -9.37 37.90 18.99
N ASN A 169 -9.33 37.80 20.32
CA ASN A 169 -9.22 38.98 21.18
C ASN A 169 -7.89 39.72 20.99
N ALA A 170 -6.78 38.97 20.87
CA ALA A 170 -5.47 39.54 20.60
C ALA A 170 -5.41 40.21 19.21
N LEU A 171 -6.04 39.59 18.21
CA LEU A 171 -6.13 40.13 16.85
C LEU A 171 -6.99 41.40 16.78
N LYS A 172 -8.10 41.46 17.55
CA LYS A 172 -8.92 42.68 17.67
C LYS A 172 -8.14 43.82 18.33
N LEU A 173 -7.37 43.53 19.37
CA LEU A 173 -6.50 44.53 20.01
C LEU A 173 -5.43 45.04 19.04
N LEU A 174 -4.81 44.14 18.28
CA LEU A 174 -3.86 44.50 17.23
C LEU A 174 -4.51 45.40 16.17
N ALA A 175 -5.71 45.03 15.71
CA ALA A 175 -6.47 45.76 14.70
C ALA A 175 -6.95 47.15 15.15
N ALA A 176 -7.18 47.36 16.46
CA ALA A 176 -7.69 48.62 17.02
C ALA A 176 -6.77 49.84 16.79
N THR A 177 -5.51 49.59 16.44
CA THR A 177 -4.51 50.64 16.18
C THR A 177 -4.36 50.96 14.68
N SER A 178 -5.19 50.36 13.83
CA SER A 178 -5.25 50.67 12.39
C SER A 178 -5.93 52.01 12.14
N LYS A 179 -5.40 52.81 11.20
CA LYS A 179 -6.10 54.01 10.69
C LYS A 179 -7.32 53.62 9.84
N ASN A 180 -7.18 52.55 9.06
CA ASN A 180 -8.22 52.02 8.18
C ASN A 180 -9.12 51.02 8.92
N LYS A 181 -10.38 50.89 8.46
CA LYS A 181 -11.38 50.02 9.10
C LYS A 181 -11.01 48.54 8.95
N ILE A 182 -10.91 47.82 10.07
CA ILE A 182 -10.80 46.36 10.12
C ILE A 182 -12.06 45.80 10.79
N GLU A 183 -12.86 45.04 10.04
CA GLU A 183 -14.16 44.52 10.46
C GLU A 183 -14.10 43.00 10.65
N PHE A 184 -14.38 42.53 11.87
CA PHE A 184 -14.57 41.11 12.15
C PHE A 184 -16.04 40.77 11.93
N THR A 185 -16.36 40.21 10.76
CA THR A 185 -17.74 40.03 10.26
C THR A 185 -18.46 38.84 10.90
N GLY A 186 -17.70 37.85 11.39
CA GLY A 186 -18.26 36.65 12.01
C GLY A 186 -18.26 35.45 11.06
N GLU A 187 -19.07 34.45 11.42
CA GLU A 187 -19.21 33.22 10.63
C GLU A 187 -19.98 33.47 9.34
N TYR A 188 -19.68 32.68 8.32
CA TYR A 188 -20.32 32.71 7.02
C TYR A 188 -20.94 31.34 6.74
N ILE A 189 -21.89 31.31 5.81
CA ILE A 189 -22.53 30.07 5.39
C ILE A 189 -21.73 29.51 4.19
N ASN A 190 -21.11 28.35 4.36
CA ASN A 190 -20.28 27.74 3.32
C ASN A 190 -21.00 27.63 1.96
N HIS A 191 -22.30 27.29 1.96
CA HIS A 191 -23.11 27.15 0.75
C HIS A 191 -23.69 28.47 0.21
N ASN A 192 -23.27 29.62 0.73
CA ASN A 192 -23.61 30.95 0.20
C ASN A 192 -22.39 31.87 0.12
N LEU A 193 -21.18 31.29 0.05
CA LEU A 193 -19.91 32.02 0.12
C LEU A 193 -19.79 33.11 -0.96
N ALA A 194 -20.31 32.86 -2.16
CA ALA A 194 -20.33 33.82 -3.25
C ALA A 194 -21.04 35.13 -2.87
N ASN A 195 -22.19 35.05 -2.20
CA ASN A 195 -22.98 36.23 -1.85
C ASN A 195 -22.55 36.79 -0.49
N ASP A 196 -22.36 35.94 0.53
CA ASP A 196 -22.04 36.41 1.89
C ASP A 196 -20.65 37.04 2.00
N VAL A 197 -19.71 36.59 1.16
CA VAL A 197 -18.29 36.96 1.27
C VAL A 197 -17.75 37.57 0.00
N PHE A 198 -17.77 36.84 -1.13
CA PHE A 198 -17.06 37.28 -2.33
C PHE A 198 -17.68 38.52 -2.99
N SER A 199 -19.01 38.67 -2.96
CA SER A 199 -19.70 39.88 -3.43
C SER A 199 -19.30 41.16 -2.66
N ASN A 200 -18.79 40.97 -1.44
CA ASN A 200 -18.54 42.01 -0.44
C ASN A 200 -17.08 42.46 -0.38
N VAL A 201 -16.20 41.89 -1.21
CA VAL A 201 -14.75 42.16 -1.21
C VAL A 201 -14.23 42.33 -2.63
N ASP A 202 -13.16 43.07 -2.81
CA ASP A 202 -12.50 43.31 -4.11
C ASP A 202 -11.30 42.39 -4.31
N CYS A 203 -10.72 41.88 -3.22
CA CYS A 203 -9.60 40.94 -3.24
C CYS A 203 -9.62 40.06 -2.00
N ILE A 204 -9.34 38.77 -2.15
CA ILE A 204 -9.12 37.84 -1.03
C ILE A 204 -7.64 37.78 -0.70
N VAL A 205 -7.31 37.73 0.59
CA VAL A 205 -5.94 37.59 1.07
C VAL A 205 -5.81 36.28 1.85
N VAL A 206 -4.86 35.43 1.42
CA VAL A 206 -4.53 34.14 2.05
C VAL A 206 -3.09 34.21 2.58
N PRO A 207 -2.87 34.73 3.80
CA PRO A 207 -1.53 35.04 4.31
C PRO A 207 -0.88 33.86 5.07
N SER A 208 -1.32 32.63 4.80
CA SER A 208 -0.92 31.43 5.56
C SER A 208 0.60 31.29 5.69
N ILE A 209 1.07 30.98 6.91
CA ILE A 209 2.50 30.75 7.19
C ILE A 209 2.89 29.28 7.20
N TRP A 210 1.89 28.41 7.36
CA TRP A 210 2.05 26.99 7.14
C TRP A 210 1.96 26.69 5.65
N ALA A 211 2.56 25.58 5.24
CA ALA A 211 2.49 25.13 3.86
C ALA A 211 1.07 24.63 3.55
N GLU A 212 0.19 25.48 2.99
CA GLU A 212 -1.08 25.00 2.45
C GLU A 212 -0.82 23.94 1.36
N ASN A 213 -1.70 22.97 1.23
CA ASN A 213 -1.60 21.90 0.22
C ASN A 213 -2.42 22.22 -1.02
N SER A 214 -3.75 22.27 -0.90
CA SER A 214 -4.70 22.72 -1.92
C SER A 214 -5.77 23.55 -1.20
N PRO A 215 -5.48 24.84 -0.94
CA PRO A 215 -6.34 25.69 -0.12
C PRO A 215 -7.67 25.95 -0.86
N LEU A 216 -8.77 25.49 -0.27
CA LEU A 216 -10.11 25.59 -0.86
C LEU A 216 -10.50 27.06 -1.12
N VAL A 217 -10.18 27.97 -0.20
CA VAL A 217 -10.46 29.42 -0.33
C VAL A 217 -9.89 30.02 -1.63
N ILE A 218 -8.74 29.53 -2.10
CA ILE A 218 -8.15 29.99 -3.37
C ILE A 218 -9.01 29.54 -4.55
N HIS A 219 -9.43 28.28 -4.57
CA HIS A 219 -10.30 27.73 -5.61
C HIS A 219 -11.69 28.40 -5.62
N GLU A 220 -12.25 28.63 -4.43
CA GLU A 220 -13.54 29.29 -4.26
C GLU A 220 -13.49 30.73 -4.79
N ALA A 221 -12.46 31.51 -4.43
CA ALA A 221 -12.28 32.86 -4.94
C ALA A 221 -12.04 32.89 -6.46
N GLN A 222 -11.25 31.94 -6.99
CA GLN A 222 -11.02 31.79 -8.44
C GLN A 222 -12.31 31.44 -9.19
N SER A 223 -13.18 30.62 -8.61
CA SER A 223 -14.49 30.28 -9.19
C SER A 223 -15.39 31.51 -9.30
N CYS A 224 -15.31 32.41 -8.33
CA CYS A 224 -16.03 33.68 -8.32
C CYS A 224 -15.31 34.82 -9.06
N LYS A 225 -14.20 34.53 -9.75
CA LYS A 225 -13.34 35.53 -10.44
C LYS A 225 -12.86 36.67 -9.52
N VAL A 226 -12.76 36.40 -8.21
CA VAL A 226 -12.22 37.34 -7.23
C VAL A 226 -10.70 37.17 -7.17
N PRO A 227 -9.93 38.24 -7.36
CA PRO A 227 -8.47 38.16 -7.32
C PRO A 227 -7.96 37.86 -5.91
N ILE A 228 -6.77 37.27 -5.87
CA ILE A 228 -6.18 36.73 -4.64
C ILE A 228 -4.78 37.31 -4.43
N ILE A 229 -4.46 37.68 -3.19
CA ILE A 229 -3.10 37.92 -2.71
C ILE A 229 -2.72 36.75 -1.79
N THR A 230 -1.62 36.07 -2.08
CA THR A 230 -1.17 34.91 -1.29
C THR A 230 0.35 34.80 -1.24
N ALA A 231 0.87 33.98 -0.33
CA ALA A 231 2.32 33.77 -0.19
C ALA A 231 2.87 32.90 -1.34
N ASP A 232 4.13 33.13 -1.72
CA ASP A 232 4.85 32.36 -2.75
C ASP A 232 5.37 30.99 -2.26
N PHE A 233 4.54 30.24 -1.53
CA PHE A 233 4.94 28.99 -0.89
C PHE A 233 3.87 27.89 -0.92
N GLY A 234 4.32 26.64 -1.02
CA GLY A 234 3.44 25.46 -1.00
C GLY A 234 2.38 25.47 -2.10
N GLY A 235 1.20 24.93 -1.78
CA GLY A 235 0.04 24.93 -2.65
C GLY A 235 -0.44 26.32 -3.05
N MET A 236 -0.23 27.34 -2.22
CA MET A 236 -0.63 28.72 -2.57
C MET A 236 0.04 29.20 -3.86
N LYS A 237 1.34 28.94 -4.01
CA LYS A 237 2.10 29.24 -5.24
C LYS A 237 1.77 28.32 -6.41
N GLU A 238 1.30 27.10 -6.13
CA GLU A 238 0.87 26.17 -7.18
C GLU A 238 -0.40 26.68 -7.88
N TYR A 239 -1.33 27.27 -7.12
CA TYR A 239 -2.62 27.74 -7.64
C TYR A 239 -2.64 29.22 -8.05
N VAL A 240 -1.68 30.02 -7.59
CA VAL A 240 -1.59 31.46 -7.91
C VAL A 240 -0.25 31.77 -8.56
N GLN A 241 -0.30 32.33 -9.76
CA GLN A 241 0.84 32.85 -10.49
C GLN A 241 0.81 34.38 -10.45
N HIS A 242 1.92 34.98 -9.98
CA HIS A 242 2.05 36.43 -9.77
C HIS A 242 1.74 37.22 -11.06
N LYS A 243 0.84 38.19 -10.96
CA LYS A 243 0.33 39.05 -12.05
C LYS A 243 -0.29 38.30 -13.24
N VAL A 244 -0.74 37.06 -13.02
CA VAL A 244 -1.49 36.27 -14.01
C VAL A 244 -2.91 36.05 -13.53
N ASN A 245 -3.09 35.38 -12.39
CA ASN A 245 -4.40 35.13 -11.78
C ASN A 245 -4.51 35.63 -10.33
N GLY A 246 -3.51 36.39 -9.87
CA GLY A 246 -3.44 36.96 -8.54
C GLY A 246 -2.08 37.59 -8.28
N LEU A 247 -1.80 37.92 -7.03
CA LEU A 247 -0.54 38.47 -6.57
C LEU A 247 0.11 37.54 -5.56
N LEU A 248 1.42 37.34 -5.74
CA LEU A 248 2.26 36.67 -4.76
C LEU A 248 3.07 37.68 -3.95
N PHE A 249 3.23 37.42 -2.66
CA PHE A 249 4.21 38.07 -1.79
C PHE A 249 5.21 37.06 -1.22
N GLU A 250 6.39 37.54 -0.81
CA GLU A 250 7.40 36.69 -0.21
C GLU A 250 6.88 36.07 1.09
N HIS A 251 6.90 34.74 1.17
CA HIS A 251 6.33 34.00 2.28
C HIS A 251 6.93 34.41 3.63
N ARG A 252 6.05 34.74 4.59
CA ARG A 252 6.37 35.23 5.95
C ARG A 252 7.04 36.61 5.98
N ASN A 253 6.87 37.42 4.93
CA ASN A 253 7.35 38.79 4.87
C ASN A 253 6.18 39.79 4.86
N THR A 254 5.90 40.40 6.01
CA THR A 254 4.86 41.43 6.19
C THR A 254 5.05 42.65 5.27
N ASN A 255 6.29 43.05 4.97
CA ASN A 255 6.55 44.16 4.07
C ASN A 255 6.22 43.82 2.62
N SER A 256 6.59 42.63 2.15
CA SER A 256 6.21 42.17 0.81
C SER A 256 4.68 42.05 0.67
N LEU A 257 3.98 41.59 1.72
CA LEU A 257 2.52 41.58 1.75
C LEU A 257 1.94 43.00 1.64
N LYS A 258 2.46 43.95 2.41
CA LYS A 258 2.08 45.37 2.35
C LYS A 258 2.24 45.96 0.94
N GLU A 259 3.32 45.64 0.25
CA GLU A 259 3.54 46.08 -1.14
C GLU A 259 2.44 45.56 -2.08
N GLN A 260 2.02 44.30 -1.94
CA GLN A 260 0.93 43.74 -2.75
C GLN A 260 -0.43 44.36 -2.40
N LEU A 261 -0.69 44.64 -1.12
CA LEU A 261 -1.90 45.36 -0.70
C LEU A 261 -1.96 46.76 -1.32
N ARG A 262 -0.84 47.51 -1.29
CA ARG A 262 -0.75 48.83 -1.95
C ARG A 262 -0.92 48.74 -3.47
N PHE A 263 -0.30 47.75 -4.10
CA PHE A 263 -0.45 47.53 -5.53
C PHE A 263 -1.92 47.30 -5.91
N ALA A 264 -2.65 46.49 -5.13
CA ALA A 264 -4.06 46.22 -5.34
C ALA A 264 -4.93 47.48 -5.24
N ILE A 265 -4.71 48.32 -4.23
CA ILE A 265 -5.43 49.60 -4.04
C ILE A 265 -5.16 50.54 -5.22
N ALA A 266 -3.91 50.62 -5.68
CA ALA A 266 -3.51 51.52 -6.77
C ALA A 266 -3.97 51.03 -8.15
N ASN A 267 -4.23 49.73 -8.32
CA ASN A 267 -4.51 49.12 -9.62
C ASN A 267 -5.75 48.20 -9.62
N PRO A 268 -6.94 48.68 -9.19
CA PRO A 268 -8.12 47.83 -9.02
C PRO A 268 -8.59 47.17 -10.32
N ASN A 269 -8.53 47.89 -11.44
CA ASN A 269 -8.92 47.37 -12.75
C ASN A 269 -7.98 46.24 -13.23
N LEU A 270 -6.67 46.40 -13.03
CA LEU A 270 -5.70 45.38 -13.41
C LEU A 270 -5.82 44.15 -12.50
N LEU A 271 -6.07 44.36 -11.21
CA LEU A 271 -6.30 43.27 -10.27
C LEU A 271 -7.56 42.48 -10.64
N LYS A 272 -8.64 43.16 -11.05
CA LYS A 272 -9.84 42.51 -11.58
C LYS A 272 -9.53 41.65 -12.80
N GLN A 273 -8.70 42.13 -13.74
CA GLN A 273 -8.26 41.34 -14.89
C GLN A 273 -7.51 40.07 -14.47
N PHE A 274 -6.73 40.10 -13.40
CA PHE A 274 -6.12 38.89 -12.85
C PHE A 274 -7.19 37.94 -12.30
N GLY A 275 -8.20 38.45 -11.59
CA GLY A 275 -9.34 37.65 -11.12
C GLY A 275 -10.08 36.91 -12.25
N GLU A 276 -10.26 37.55 -13.41
CA GLU A 276 -10.92 36.94 -14.58
C GLU A 276 -10.22 35.66 -15.08
N ARG A 277 -8.89 35.58 -14.94
CA ARG A 277 -8.13 34.38 -15.32
C ARG A 277 -8.54 33.16 -14.50
N GLY A 278 -8.97 33.33 -13.24
CA GLY A 278 -9.44 32.24 -12.39
C GLY A 278 -8.42 31.12 -12.18
N TYR A 279 -8.86 29.86 -12.33
CA TYR A 279 -8.08 28.65 -12.07
C TYR A 279 -7.03 28.37 -13.15
N LEU A 280 -5.78 28.10 -12.77
CA LEU A 280 -4.67 27.98 -13.74
C LEU A 280 -4.74 26.75 -14.64
N PHE A 281 -5.28 25.63 -14.15
CA PHE A 281 -5.18 24.35 -14.84
C PHE A 281 -6.36 24.05 -15.79
N SER A 282 -7.20 25.05 -16.06
CA SER A 282 -8.20 25.05 -17.12
C SER A 282 -8.02 26.26 -18.03
N GLU A 283 -8.39 26.10 -19.31
CA GLU A 283 -8.27 27.16 -20.32
C GLU A 283 -9.25 28.31 -20.07
N ASP A 284 -10.45 28.01 -19.57
CA ASP A 284 -11.51 28.98 -19.25
C ASP A 284 -11.44 29.51 -17.80
N GLY A 285 -10.49 29.01 -17.01
CA GLY A 285 -10.32 29.38 -15.61
C GLY A 285 -11.37 28.82 -14.67
N SER A 286 -12.12 27.78 -15.09
CA SER A 286 -13.05 27.03 -14.23
C SER A 286 -12.30 26.05 -13.33
N VAL A 287 -12.74 25.90 -12.08
CA VAL A 287 -12.21 24.85 -11.19
C VAL A 287 -12.82 23.49 -11.53
N PRO A 288 -12.19 22.37 -11.16
CA PRO A 288 -12.78 21.05 -11.35
C PRO A 288 -14.12 20.96 -10.64
N ASN A 289 -15.16 20.51 -11.35
CA ASN A 289 -16.46 20.32 -10.73
C ASN A 289 -16.47 19.01 -9.90
N ILE A 290 -17.36 18.95 -8.91
CA ILE A 290 -17.46 17.80 -8.01
C ILE A 290 -17.84 16.50 -8.76
N GLN A 291 -18.64 16.59 -9.81
CA GLN A 291 -19.11 15.43 -10.56
C GLN A 291 -17.98 14.74 -11.34
N ASP A 292 -17.13 15.52 -12.00
CA ASP A 292 -15.97 15.06 -12.73
C ASP A 292 -14.93 14.47 -11.78
N HIS A 293 -14.70 15.11 -10.64
CA HIS A 293 -13.86 14.54 -9.59
C HIS A 293 -14.39 13.18 -9.11
N CYS A 294 -15.70 13.06 -8.87
CA CYS A 294 -16.32 11.78 -8.51
C CYS A 294 -16.19 10.73 -9.62
N ASN A 295 -16.29 11.13 -10.89
CA ASN A 295 -16.11 10.24 -12.04
C ASN A 295 -14.66 9.72 -12.10
N GLU A 296 -13.66 10.59 -11.93
CA GLU A 296 -12.25 10.20 -11.88
C GLU A 296 -11.93 9.31 -10.68
N LEU A 297 -12.42 9.65 -9.49
CA LEU A 297 -12.31 8.78 -8.32
C LEU A 297 -12.91 7.39 -8.59
N THR A 298 -14.10 7.33 -9.18
CA THR A 298 -14.77 6.06 -9.52
C THR A 298 -13.92 5.22 -10.48
N LYS A 299 -13.31 5.83 -11.52
CA LYS A 299 -12.39 5.14 -12.43
C LYS A 299 -11.18 4.57 -11.68
N ILE A 300 -10.60 5.37 -10.79
CA ILE A 300 -9.48 4.94 -9.95
C ILE A 300 -9.90 3.74 -9.09
N TYR A 301 -11.01 3.83 -8.35
CA TYR A 301 -11.49 2.74 -7.51
C TYR A 301 -11.78 1.48 -8.31
N HIS A 302 -12.44 1.57 -9.48
CA HIS A 302 -12.72 0.40 -10.30
C HIS A 302 -11.46 -0.37 -10.69
N ARG A 303 -10.35 0.32 -11.01
CA ARG A 303 -9.06 -0.32 -11.31
C ARG A 303 -8.55 -1.23 -10.19
N PHE A 304 -8.88 -0.92 -8.93
CA PHE A 304 -8.44 -1.70 -7.76
C PHE A 304 -9.52 -2.62 -7.20
N ILE A 305 -10.81 -2.35 -7.47
CA ILE A 305 -11.94 -3.15 -6.96
C ILE A 305 -12.30 -4.31 -7.89
N THR A 306 -12.09 -4.19 -9.22
CA THR A 306 -12.34 -5.33 -10.12
C THR A 306 -11.44 -6.48 -9.74
N LYS A 307 -12.06 -7.61 -9.35
CA LYS A 307 -11.40 -8.89 -9.05
C LYS A 307 -10.76 -9.45 -10.32
N ASN A 308 -9.66 -8.85 -10.72
CA ASN A 308 -8.85 -9.35 -11.83
C ASN A 308 -8.15 -10.61 -11.36
N LEU A 309 -8.00 -11.56 -12.28
CA LEU A 309 -7.21 -12.76 -12.05
C LEU A 309 -5.81 -12.32 -11.59
N TRP A 310 -5.50 -12.57 -10.33
CA TRP A 310 -4.24 -12.11 -9.72
C TRP A 310 -3.07 -12.96 -10.17
N ARG A 311 -3.31 -14.28 -10.29
CA ARG A 311 -2.28 -15.27 -10.56
C ARG A 311 -2.73 -16.35 -11.53
N VAL A 312 -1.79 -16.87 -12.31
CA VAL A 312 -1.95 -18.15 -13.02
C VAL A 312 -0.89 -19.12 -12.52
N THR A 313 -1.31 -20.34 -12.18
CA THR A 313 -0.41 -21.44 -11.86
C THR A 313 -0.38 -22.41 -13.02
N ILE A 314 0.81 -22.79 -13.46
CA ILE A 314 1.00 -23.76 -14.54
C ILE A 314 1.83 -24.91 -13.99
N ASP A 315 1.62 -26.13 -14.49
CA ASP A 315 2.48 -27.28 -14.15
C ASP A 315 3.35 -27.61 -15.36
N THR A 316 4.59 -27.10 -15.36
CA THR A 316 5.50 -27.23 -16.52
C THR A 316 6.06 -28.64 -16.67
N ASN A 317 6.45 -29.29 -15.57
CA ASN A 317 7.15 -30.59 -15.58
C ASN A 317 6.85 -31.44 -14.33
N PRO A 318 5.59 -31.83 -14.12
CA PRO A 318 5.18 -32.50 -12.89
C PRO A 318 5.99 -33.77 -12.59
N GLU A 319 6.25 -34.63 -13.60
CA GLU A 319 6.96 -35.91 -13.39
C GLU A 319 8.50 -35.81 -13.48
N ASP A 320 9.06 -34.61 -13.37
CA ASP A 320 10.51 -34.38 -13.34
C ASP A 320 10.93 -33.85 -11.96
N CYS A 321 11.33 -34.75 -11.06
CA CYS A 321 11.92 -34.40 -9.77
C CYS A 321 13.15 -35.25 -9.45
N ASN A 322 14.13 -34.68 -8.76
CA ASN A 322 15.33 -35.36 -8.26
C ASN A 322 15.20 -35.84 -6.81
N LEU A 323 14.04 -35.64 -6.17
CA LEU A 323 13.70 -36.18 -4.85
C LEU A 323 12.47 -37.10 -4.93
N LYS A 324 12.28 -37.94 -3.91
CA LYS A 324 11.16 -38.90 -3.80
C LYS A 324 10.42 -38.74 -2.47
N CYS A 325 9.93 -37.54 -2.20
CA CYS A 325 9.30 -37.24 -0.91
C CYS A 325 8.12 -38.17 -0.62
N VAL A 326 7.98 -38.63 0.63
CA VAL A 326 7.00 -39.67 1.02
C VAL A 326 5.54 -39.29 0.73
N MET A 327 5.22 -38.00 0.78
CA MET A 327 3.89 -37.47 0.52
C MET A 327 3.62 -37.16 -0.96
N CYS A 328 4.63 -37.21 -1.82
CA CYS A 328 4.52 -36.76 -3.21
C CYS A 328 3.59 -37.67 -4.01
N GLU A 329 2.58 -37.11 -4.65
CA GLU A 329 1.62 -37.87 -5.47
C GLU A 329 2.31 -38.63 -6.61
N GLU A 330 3.37 -38.08 -7.21
CA GLU A 330 3.99 -38.65 -8.42
C GLU A 330 5.29 -39.43 -8.16
N HIS A 331 6.08 -39.00 -7.17
CA HIS A 331 7.44 -39.50 -6.95
C HIS A 331 7.62 -40.27 -5.64
N SER A 332 6.59 -40.36 -4.80
CA SER A 332 6.66 -41.17 -3.57
C SER A 332 6.98 -42.63 -3.91
N PRO A 333 7.71 -43.35 -3.02
CA PRO A 333 7.87 -44.80 -3.14
C PRO A 333 6.55 -45.59 -3.20
N TYR A 334 5.45 -44.99 -2.73
CA TYR A 334 4.10 -45.59 -2.74
C TYR A 334 3.28 -45.21 -3.98
N SER A 335 3.83 -44.39 -4.87
CA SER A 335 3.11 -43.90 -6.04
C SER A 335 3.19 -44.85 -7.23
N ASP A 336 2.02 -45.27 -7.71
CA ASP A 336 1.85 -45.93 -9.01
C ASP A 336 1.45 -44.94 -10.12
N PHE A 337 1.52 -43.62 -9.87
CA PHE A 337 1.02 -42.61 -10.80
C PHE A 337 1.75 -42.67 -12.16
N ILE A 338 3.08 -42.58 -12.17
CA ILE A 338 3.87 -42.61 -13.42
C ILE A 338 3.70 -43.94 -14.19
N PRO A 339 3.76 -45.12 -13.53
CA PRO A 339 3.41 -46.39 -14.17
C PRO A 339 2.01 -46.40 -14.80
N ASN A 340 0.99 -45.94 -14.08
CA ASN A 340 -0.40 -45.92 -14.56
C ASN A 340 -0.58 -44.91 -15.69
N LEU A 341 0.01 -43.72 -15.59
CA LEU A 341 0.04 -42.72 -16.65
C LEU A 341 0.59 -43.31 -17.96
N PHE A 342 1.71 -44.03 -17.89
CA PHE A 342 2.29 -44.67 -19.06
C PHE A 342 1.38 -45.78 -19.62
N LYS A 343 0.76 -46.57 -18.76
CA LYS A 343 -0.18 -47.62 -19.17
C LYS A 343 -1.41 -47.05 -19.88
N GLU A 344 -1.93 -45.91 -19.42
CA GLU A 344 -3.15 -45.29 -19.95
C GLU A 344 -2.91 -44.44 -21.19
N THR A 345 -1.78 -43.73 -21.26
CA THR A 345 -1.54 -42.69 -22.28
C THR A 345 -0.37 -42.99 -23.20
N GLY A 346 0.49 -43.97 -22.87
CA GLY A 346 1.77 -44.20 -23.55
C GLY A 346 2.84 -43.14 -23.23
N VAL A 347 2.54 -42.13 -22.40
CA VAL A 347 3.45 -41.05 -22.02
C VAL A 347 3.98 -41.29 -20.61
N LYS A 348 5.31 -41.26 -20.43
CA LYS A 348 5.93 -41.40 -19.10
C LYS A 348 6.01 -40.10 -18.32
N ARG A 349 6.18 -38.98 -19.03
CA ARG A 349 6.40 -37.66 -18.44
C ARG A 349 5.71 -36.61 -19.29
N ARG A 350 4.77 -35.91 -18.71
CA ARG A 350 4.07 -34.78 -19.32
C ARG A 350 4.94 -33.55 -19.13
N ARG A 351 5.09 -32.78 -20.21
CA ARG A 351 5.81 -31.51 -20.18
C ARG A 351 5.02 -30.50 -20.97
N MET A 352 4.76 -29.35 -20.36
CA MET A 352 4.17 -28.24 -21.07
C MET A 352 5.14 -27.80 -22.17
N LYS A 353 4.63 -27.59 -23.37
CA LYS A 353 5.41 -27.02 -24.47
C LYS A 353 5.68 -25.54 -24.17
N PHE A 354 6.86 -25.04 -24.51
CA PHE A 354 7.22 -23.66 -24.19
C PHE A 354 6.33 -22.65 -24.92
N GLU A 355 5.86 -22.98 -26.13
CA GLU A 355 4.91 -22.14 -26.88
C GLU A 355 3.59 -21.97 -26.12
N THR A 356 3.17 -22.97 -25.35
CA THR A 356 2.01 -22.87 -24.46
C THR A 356 2.29 -21.95 -23.27
N VAL A 357 3.51 -21.98 -22.73
CA VAL A 357 3.94 -21.04 -21.67
C VAL A 357 3.91 -19.62 -22.21
N GLU A 358 4.47 -19.37 -23.40
CA GLU A 358 4.45 -18.05 -24.06
C GLU A 358 3.02 -17.54 -24.26
N ASP A 359 2.12 -18.38 -24.77
CA ASP A 359 0.72 -18.02 -24.95
C ASP A 359 0.03 -17.66 -23.62
N ILE A 360 0.27 -18.43 -22.55
CA ILE A 360 -0.24 -18.13 -21.21
C ILE A 360 0.26 -16.76 -20.72
N PHE A 361 1.54 -16.44 -20.90
CA PHE A 361 2.09 -15.14 -20.53
C PHE A 361 1.45 -13.99 -21.33
N LEU A 362 1.20 -14.18 -22.62
CA LEU A 362 0.53 -13.19 -23.48
C LEU A 362 -0.92 -12.95 -23.04
N GLN A 363 -1.65 -14.00 -22.68
CA GLN A 363 -3.01 -13.87 -22.14
C GLN A 363 -3.01 -13.22 -20.75
N ALA A 364 -2.08 -13.60 -19.88
CA ALA A 364 -1.92 -13.07 -18.54
C ALA A 364 -1.61 -11.57 -18.54
N GLU A 365 -0.73 -11.11 -19.43
CA GLU A 365 -0.41 -9.68 -19.64
C GLU A 365 -1.67 -8.87 -19.99
N LYS A 366 -2.46 -9.35 -20.96
CA LYS A 366 -3.71 -8.69 -21.40
C LYS A 366 -4.76 -8.60 -20.28
N LEU A 367 -4.76 -9.57 -19.37
CA LEU A 367 -5.68 -9.63 -18.22
C LEU A 367 -5.15 -8.89 -16.98
N GLY A 368 -3.93 -8.36 -17.04
CA GLY A 368 -3.31 -7.64 -15.92
C GLY A 368 -2.91 -8.55 -14.75
N VAL A 369 -2.71 -9.85 -15.00
CA VAL A 369 -2.19 -10.83 -14.03
C VAL A 369 -0.86 -10.32 -13.47
N LYS A 370 -0.66 -10.48 -12.16
CA LYS A 370 0.51 -9.95 -11.46
C LYS A 370 1.60 -10.98 -11.25
N GLU A 371 1.21 -12.25 -11.17
CA GLU A 371 2.11 -13.30 -10.75
C GLU A 371 1.83 -14.62 -11.49
N ILE A 372 2.89 -15.37 -11.83
CA ILE A 372 2.77 -16.74 -12.34
C ILE A 372 3.55 -17.68 -11.42
N ILE A 373 2.96 -18.85 -11.13
CA ILE A 373 3.66 -19.99 -10.51
C ILE A 373 3.99 -20.98 -11.63
N PRO A 374 5.28 -21.17 -12.00
CA PRO A 374 5.67 -22.02 -13.13
C PRO A 374 5.49 -23.53 -12.91
N SER A 375 5.47 -23.97 -11.65
CA SER A 375 5.11 -25.34 -11.28
C SER A 375 4.79 -25.42 -9.79
N THR A 376 3.80 -26.25 -9.46
CA THR A 376 3.55 -26.69 -8.07
C THR A 376 3.91 -28.15 -7.83
N MET A 377 4.20 -28.88 -8.90
CA MET A 377 4.59 -30.29 -8.88
C MET A 377 5.94 -30.48 -9.59
N GLY A 378 6.62 -31.58 -9.29
CA GLY A 378 7.99 -31.82 -9.76
C GLY A 378 9.01 -30.83 -9.17
N GLU A 379 10.20 -30.79 -9.77
CA GLU A 379 11.21 -29.75 -9.54
C GLU A 379 11.27 -28.81 -10.75
N PRO A 380 10.69 -27.61 -10.69
CA PRO A 380 10.58 -26.72 -11.86
C PRO A 380 11.93 -26.37 -12.50
N LEU A 381 13.01 -26.27 -11.72
CA LEU A 381 14.34 -25.96 -12.25
C LEU A 381 14.89 -27.09 -13.14
N LEU A 382 14.29 -28.29 -13.13
CA LEU A 382 14.57 -29.36 -14.09
C LEU A 382 13.87 -29.18 -15.45
N TYR A 383 12.90 -28.27 -15.59
CA TYR A 383 12.32 -27.95 -16.89
C TYR A 383 13.39 -27.41 -17.84
N LYS A 384 13.41 -27.89 -19.08
CA LYS A 384 14.50 -27.59 -20.04
C LYS A 384 14.63 -26.09 -20.32
N GLU A 385 13.50 -25.39 -20.37
CA GLU A 385 13.42 -24.00 -20.83
C GLU A 385 13.09 -23.04 -19.69
N PHE A 386 13.36 -23.43 -18.44
CA PHE A 386 13.00 -22.65 -17.26
C PHE A 386 13.64 -21.25 -17.25
N ASP A 387 14.89 -21.12 -17.70
CA ASP A 387 15.58 -19.83 -17.83
C ASP A 387 14.78 -18.83 -18.68
N LYS A 388 14.11 -19.31 -19.74
CA LYS A 388 13.31 -18.47 -20.63
C LYS A 388 12.04 -17.95 -19.96
N ILE A 389 11.52 -18.63 -18.93
CA ILE A 389 10.36 -18.16 -18.16
C ILE A 389 10.72 -16.87 -17.41
N PHE A 390 11.95 -16.74 -16.88
CA PHE A 390 12.39 -15.49 -16.26
C PHE A 390 12.53 -14.35 -17.27
N ALA A 391 13.02 -14.63 -18.48
CA ALA A 391 13.05 -13.64 -19.55
C ALA A 391 11.64 -13.16 -19.96
N LEU A 392 10.68 -14.08 -20.06
CA LEU A 392 9.27 -13.72 -20.31
C LEU A 392 8.68 -12.89 -19.17
N ALA A 393 8.95 -13.27 -17.92
CA ALA A 393 8.49 -12.55 -16.73
C ALA A 393 8.96 -11.09 -16.72
N GLU A 394 10.24 -10.86 -17.02
CA GLU A 394 10.82 -9.52 -17.16
C GLU A 394 10.18 -8.75 -18.31
N GLN A 395 10.12 -9.34 -19.52
CA GLN A 395 9.57 -8.71 -20.70
C GLN A 395 8.09 -8.30 -20.53
N LYS A 396 7.31 -9.14 -19.85
CA LYS A 396 5.86 -8.98 -19.67
C LYS A 396 5.48 -8.26 -18.39
N ASN A 397 6.48 -7.89 -17.56
CA ASN A 397 6.27 -7.29 -16.24
C ASN A 397 5.30 -8.11 -15.36
N ILE A 398 5.43 -9.44 -15.41
CA ILE A 398 4.69 -10.40 -14.58
C ILE A 398 5.69 -11.06 -13.66
N LYS A 399 5.45 -11.03 -12.35
CA LYS A 399 6.38 -11.61 -11.38
C LYS A 399 6.23 -13.12 -11.27
N ILE A 400 7.28 -13.79 -10.80
CA ILE A 400 7.27 -15.23 -10.57
C ILE A 400 7.10 -15.53 -9.08
N ASN A 401 6.32 -16.55 -8.78
CA ASN A 401 6.29 -17.15 -7.45
C ASN A 401 6.77 -18.60 -7.57
N LEU A 402 8.02 -18.81 -7.15
CA LEU A 402 8.72 -20.06 -7.39
C LEU A 402 8.49 -21.02 -6.22
N THR A 403 8.22 -22.28 -6.53
CA THR A 403 8.32 -23.38 -5.55
C THR A 403 9.42 -24.31 -6.02
N THR A 404 10.41 -24.60 -5.18
CA THR A 404 11.52 -25.52 -5.50
C THR A 404 11.78 -26.43 -4.31
N ASN A 405 12.36 -27.60 -4.53
CA ASN A 405 12.83 -28.48 -3.48
C ASN A 405 14.16 -28.05 -2.84
N GLY A 406 14.79 -26.97 -3.34
CA GLY A 406 16.00 -26.37 -2.77
C GLY A 406 17.32 -26.98 -3.26
N THR A 407 17.27 -27.93 -4.19
CA THR A 407 18.48 -28.57 -4.74
C THR A 407 19.15 -27.77 -5.86
N PHE A 408 18.47 -26.78 -6.45
CA PHE A 408 18.98 -25.88 -7.50
C PHE A 408 19.75 -26.61 -8.63
N PRO A 409 19.14 -27.60 -9.32
CA PRO A 409 19.85 -28.45 -10.29
C PRO A 409 20.32 -27.68 -11.54
N LYS A 410 21.27 -28.26 -12.29
CA LYS A 410 21.84 -27.78 -13.58
C LYS A 410 22.76 -26.55 -13.53
N LYS A 411 22.64 -25.68 -12.54
CA LYS A 411 23.49 -24.49 -12.36
C LYS A 411 23.95 -24.39 -10.91
N THR A 412 24.90 -23.52 -10.64
CA THR A 412 25.22 -23.12 -9.27
C THR A 412 24.06 -22.33 -8.67
N VAL A 413 24.00 -22.26 -7.33
CA VAL A 413 22.97 -21.48 -6.63
C VAL A 413 23.07 -20.00 -6.97
N GLU A 414 24.28 -19.48 -7.12
CA GLU A 414 24.53 -18.09 -7.48
C GLU A 414 24.05 -17.75 -8.90
N GLU A 415 24.25 -18.67 -9.86
CA GLU A 415 23.71 -18.52 -11.22
C GLU A 415 22.19 -18.55 -11.23
N TRP A 416 21.57 -19.44 -10.45
CA TRP A 416 20.12 -19.45 -10.28
C TRP A 416 19.60 -18.20 -9.60
N ALA A 417 20.24 -17.76 -8.51
CA ALA A 417 19.82 -16.59 -7.74
C ALA A 417 19.84 -15.32 -8.61
N LYS A 418 20.79 -15.18 -9.54
CA LYS A 418 20.84 -14.08 -10.53
C LYS A 418 19.60 -13.99 -11.41
N LEU A 419 19.01 -15.13 -11.77
CA LEU A 419 17.80 -15.19 -12.60
C LEU A 419 16.52 -15.08 -11.77
N ILE A 420 16.50 -15.77 -10.62
CA ILE A 420 15.33 -15.90 -9.76
C ILE A 420 15.05 -14.58 -9.04
N VAL A 421 16.00 -14.07 -8.25
CA VAL A 421 15.78 -12.97 -7.29
C VAL A 421 15.18 -11.70 -7.93
N PRO A 422 15.63 -11.20 -9.08
CA PRO A 422 15.08 -9.96 -9.67
C PRO A 422 13.62 -10.12 -10.15
N ASN A 423 13.22 -11.37 -10.45
CA ASN A 423 11.97 -11.70 -11.11
C ASN A 423 10.92 -12.28 -10.16
N THR A 424 11.33 -12.74 -8.97
CA THR A 424 10.43 -13.39 -8.03
C THR A 424 9.92 -12.47 -6.93
N THR A 425 8.65 -12.62 -6.56
CA THR A 425 8.06 -12.05 -5.34
C THR A 425 8.38 -12.93 -4.12
N ASP A 426 8.43 -14.24 -4.32
CA ASP A 426 8.57 -15.24 -3.28
C ASP A 426 9.16 -16.53 -3.85
N VAL A 427 10.15 -17.07 -3.15
CA VAL A 427 10.78 -18.37 -3.42
C VAL A 427 10.48 -19.29 -2.25
N LYS A 428 9.57 -20.23 -2.51
CA LYS A 428 9.17 -21.26 -1.56
C LYS A 428 10.08 -22.48 -1.73
N ILE A 429 10.93 -22.72 -0.74
CA ILE A 429 11.80 -23.88 -0.67
C ILE A 429 11.08 -24.94 0.16
N SER A 430 10.77 -26.08 -0.44
CA SER A 430 10.18 -27.21 0.28
C SER A 430 11.14 -27.70 1.36
N TRP A 431 10.70 -27.69 2.61
CA TRP A 431 11.54 -27.98 3.77
C TRP A 431 10.75 -28.80 4.77
N ASN A 432 11.22 -29.97 5.20
CA ASN A 432 10.44 -30.88 6.05
C ASN A 432 11.25 -31.55 7.18
N GLY A 433 12.28 -30.87 7.70
CA GLY A 433 13.01 -31.29 8.89
C GLY A 433 14.03 -30.22 9.31
N ALA A 434 14.22 -30.02 10.61
CA ALA A 434 15.34 -29.28 11.19
C ALA A 434 16.60 -30.14 11.33
N THR A 435 16.46 -31.47 11.30
CA THR A 435 17.59 -32.42 11.36
C THR A 435 17.76 -33.19 10.06
N GLU A 436 18.98 -33.66 9.81
CA GLU A 436 19.28 -34.53 8.66
C GLU A 436 18.47 -35.83 8.68
N GLU A 437 18.26 -36.41 9.88
CA GLU A 437 17.48 -37.63 10.05
C GLU A 437 16.04 -37.45 9.59
N THR A 438 15.35 -36.43 10.10
CA THR A 438 13.95 -36.15 9.75
C THR A 438 13.83 -35.74 8.28
N ALA A 439 14.73 -34.88 7.80
CA ALA A 439 14.74 -34.46 6.40
C ALA A 439 14.90 -35.65 5.44
N LYS A 440 15.84 -36.58 5.70
CA LYS A 440 16.04 -37.77 4.84
C LYS A 440 14.89 -38.77 4.90
N LYS A 441 14.24 -38.91 6.06
CA LYS A 441 13.05 -39.77 6.20
C LYS A 441 11.88 -39.25 5.37
N VAL A 442 11.73 -37.93 5.27
CA VAL A 442 10.59 -37.30 4.59
C VAL A 442 10.89 -37.02 3.11
N MET A 443 12.03 -36.41 2.82
CA MET A 443 12.45 -35.96 1.49
C MET A 443 13.54 -36.90 0.95
N ILE A 444 13.14 -38.11 0.56
CA ILE A 444 14.07 -39.17 0.15
C ILE A 444 14.96 -38.69 -1.01
N GLY A 445 16.27 -38.80 -0.80
CA GLY A 445 17.30 -38.33 -1.75
C GLY A 445 17.88 -36.95 -1.42
N ILE A 446 17.39 -36.27 -0.38
CA ILE A 446 17.93 -34.98 0.04
C ILE A 446 19.34 -35.11 0.62
N ASP A 447 20.22 -34.20 0.21
CA ASP A 447 21.45 -33.90 0.93
C ASP A 447 21.17 -32.69 1.82
N PHE A 448 20.96 -32.94 3.12
CA PHE A 448 20.50 -31.93 4.07
C PHE A 448 21.54 -30.82 4.28
N LEU A 449 22.81 -31.20 4.46
CA LEU A 449 23.89 -30.23 4.65
C LEU A 449 24.06 -29.38 3.39
N LYS A 450 24.02 -30.00 2.21
CA LYS A 450 24.09 -29.25 0.95
C LYS A 450 22.90 -28.31 0.77
N SER A 451 21.71 -28.73 1.20
CA SER A 451 20.50 -27.89 1.14
C SER A 451 20.62 -26.65 2.03
N ILE A 452 21.23 -26.79 3.22
CA ILE A 452 21.54 -25.64 4.10
C ILE A 452 22.52 -24.68 3.40
N GLU A 453 23.60 -25.19 2.81
CA GLU A 453 24.55 -24.37 2.05
C GLU A 453 23.86 -23.60 0.92
N ASN A 454 22.98 -24.28 0.18
CA ASN A 454 22.23 -23.69 -0.92
C ASN A 454 21.32 -22.55 -0.45
N VAL A 455 20.57 -22.74 0.64
CA VAL A 455 19.71 -21.68 1.20
C VAL A 455 20.54 -20.49 1.61
N ASN A 456 21.66 -20.71 2.30
CA ASN A 456 22.55 -19.64 2.77
C ASN A 456 23.13 -18.83 1.58
N ALA A 457 23.62 -19.51 0.55
CA ALA A 457 24.12 -18.86 -0.66
C ALA A 457 23.03 -18.06 -1.39
N PHE A 458 21.82 -18.60 -1.47
CA PHE A 458 20.68 -17.93 -2.11
C PHE A 458 20.25 -16.67 -1.33
N VAL A 459 20.07 -16.78 -0.01
CA VAL A 459 19.67 -15.66 0.86
C VAL A 459 20.73 -14.56 0.84
N LYS A 460 22.02 -14.92 0.88
CA LYS A 460 23.11 -13.95 0.74
C LYS A 460 23.00 -13.15 -0.56
N TYR A 461 22.82 -13.81 -1.70
CA TYR A 461 22.65 -13.12 -2.98
C TYR A 461 21.39 -12.22 -2.98
N ARG A 462 20.28 -12.72 -2.40
CA ARG A 462 19.03 -11.95 -2.27
C ARG A 462 19.24 -10.66 -1.48
N ASP A 463 19.90 -10.74 -0.32
CA ASP A 463 20.17 -9.58 0.53
C ASP A 463 21.10 -8.56 -0.15
N GLU A 464 22.14 -9.04 -0.84
CA GLU A 464 23.01 -8.18 -1.66
C GLU A 464 22.24 -7.48 -2.79
N HIS A 465 21.28 -8.17 -3.42
CA HIS A 465 20.44 -7.58 -4.46
C HIS A 465 19.48 -6.53 -3.90
N LEU A 466 18.87 -6.79 -2.73
CA LEU A 466 18.03 -5.83 -2.01
C LEU A 466 18.82 -4.56 -1.70
N ALA A 467 20.02 -4.70 -1.13
CA ALA A 467 20.86 -3.56 -0.78
C ALA A 467 21.24 -2.69 -2.00
N LYS A 468 21.40 -3.31 -3.18
CA LYS A 468 21.78 -2.62 -4.42
C LYS A 468 20.60 -1.97 -5.15
N THR A 469 19.41 -2.58 -5.11
CA THR A 469 18.30 -2.23 -6.00
C THR A 469 17.04 -1.76 -5.26
N GLY A 470 16.92 -2.03 -3.96
CA GLY A 470 15.69 -1.88 -3.20
C GLY A 470 14.62 -2.95 -3.49
N TYR A 471 14.89 -3.91 -4.40
CA TYR A 471 13.94 -4.98 -4.72
C TYR A 471 14.05 -6.14 -3.73
N PHE A 472 12.92 -6.53 -3.15
CA PHE A 472 12.86 -7.60 -2.15
C PHE A 472 12.19 -8.85 -2.72
N CYS A 473 12.98 -9.94 -2.83
CA CYS A 473 12.46 -11.28 -3.06
C CYS A 473 12.33 -12.01 -1.71
N ARG A 474 11.11 -12.41 -1.34
CA ARG A 474 10.88 -13.20 -0.13
C ARG A 474 11.45 -14.61 -0.29
N VAL A 475 11.99 -15.18 0.79
CA VAL A 475 12.35 -16.59 0.88
C VAL A 475 11.49 -17.25 1.95
N THR A 476 10.84 -18.36 1.58
CA THR A 476 9.90 -19.08 2.44
C THR A 476 10.29 -20.55 2.56
N PHE A 477 10.34 -21.09 3.77
CA PHE A 477 10.29 -22.54 3.98
C PHE A 477 8.84 -23.01 3.90
N GLN A 478 8.57 -23.94 2.98
CA GLN A 478 7.25 -24.50 2.71
C GLN A 478 7.20 -25.96 3.18
N LEU A 479 6.40 -26.22 4.21
CA LEU A 479 6.27 -27.51 4.89
C LEU A 479 4.98 -28.22 4.47
N THR A 480 5.01 -29.56 4.54
CA THR A 480 3.81 -30.40 4.66
C THR A 480 3.78 -30.96 6.07
N PHE A 481 2.78 -30.58 6.86
CA PHE A 481 2.70 -31.00 8.27
C PHE A 481 2.31 -32.48 8.36
N MET A 482 3.17 -33.26 9.00
CA MET A 482 3.01 -34.69 9.22
C MET A 482 3.48 -35.06 10.62
N GLN A 483 2.95 -36.13 11.19
CA GLN A 483 3.33 -36.57 12.54
C GLN A 483 4.84 -36.84 12.67
N ASN A 484 5.49 -37.28 11.60
CA ASN A 484 6.92 -37.57 11.58
C ASN A 484 7.82 -36.34 11.37
N ASN A 485 7.29 -35.12 11.22
CA ASN A 485 8.10 -33.89 11.13
C ASN A 485 7.65 -32.74 12.04
N MET A 486 6.39 -32.73 12.49
CA MET A 486 5.82 -31.58 13.20
C MET A 486 6.47 -31.31 14.57
N HIS A 487 7.09 -32.32 15.19
CA HIS A 487 7.84 -32.17 16.43
C HIS A 487 9.08 -31.28 16.31
N GLU A 488 9.60 -31.08 15.09
CA GLU A 488 10.74 -30.20 14.82
C GLU A 488 10.32 -28.78 14.39
N LEU A 489 9.01 -28.44 14.45
CA LEU A 489 8.53 -27.16 13.91
C LEU A 489 9.22 -25.94 14.54
N ALA A 490 9.41 -25.94 15.87
CA ALA A 490 10.12 -24.88 16.57
C ALA A 490 11.60 -24.77 16.15
N ASP A 491 12.26 -25.91 15.92
CA ASP A 491 13.64 -25.97 15.44
C ASP A 491 13.76 -25.52 13.99
N ILE A 492 12.76 -25.78 13.13
CA ILE A 492 12.69 -25.24 11.78
C ILE A 492 12.56 -23.71 11.81
N VAL A 493 11.78 -23.15 12.74
CA VAL A 493 11.66 -21.68 12.92
C VAL A 493 12.99 -21.08 13.34
N LYS A 494 13.71 -21.72 14.27
CA LYS A 494 15.06 -21.33 14.66
C LYS A 494 16.01 -21.36 13.47
N LEU A 495 16.06 -22.48 12.74
CA LEU A 495 16.91 -22.65 11.57
C LEU A 495 16.61 -21.61 10.48
N ALA A 496 15.33 -21.31 10.23
CA ALA A 496 14.92 -20.27 9.31
C ALA A 496 15.46 -18.90 9.70
N ALA A 497 15.44 -18.56 11.00
CA ALA A 497 15.99 -17.31 11.51
C ALA A 497 17.52 -17.25 11.30
N GLU A 498 18.23 -18.33 11.61
CA GLU A 498 19.69 -18.44 11.43
C GLU A 498 20.11 -18.32 9.95
N LEU A 499 19.29 -18.85 9.03
CA LEU A 499 19.54 -18.79 7.59
C LEU A 499 19.01 -17.51 6.91
N GLY A 500 18.38 -16.59 7.66
CA GLY A 500 17.80 -15.37 7.10
C GLY A 500 16.55 -15.59 6.23
N VAL A 501 15.87 -16.73 6.39
CA VAL A 501 14.60 -17.06 5.73
C VAL A 501 13.48 -16.24 6.35
N ASP A 502 12.62 -15.64 5.53
CA ASP A 502 11.64 -14.65 6.00
C ASP A 502 10.40 -15.27 6.59
N ARG A 503 10.02 -16.47 6.12
CA ARG A 503 8.74 -17.07 6.46
C ARG A 503 8.82 -18.59 6.54
N VAL A 504 8.17 -19.15 7.54
CA VAL A 504 7.84 -20.58 7.61
C VAL A 504 6.33 -20.72 7.39
N LYS A 505 5.98 -21.49 6.37
CA LYS A 505 4.60 -21.73 5.94
C LYS A 505 4.39 -23.21 5.73
N GLY A 506 3.18 -23.70 5.96
CA GLY A 506 2.86 -25.08 5.57
C GLY A 506 1.41 -25.33 5.22
N HIS A 507 1.14 -26.59 4.92
CA HIS A 507 -0.17 -27.12 4.63
C HIS A 507 -0.33 -28.52 5.21
N GLN A 508 -1.58 -28.93 5.42
CA GLN A 508 -1.91 -30.25 5.92
C GLN A 508 -1.61 -31.32 4.85
N LEU A 509 -1.24 -32.52 5.30
CA LEU A 509 -1.03 -33.67 4.44
C LEU A 509 -2.29 -34.02 3.63
N TRP A 510 -2.16 -34.09 2.30
CA TRP A 510 -3.10 -34.77 1.44
C TRP A 510 -2.73 -36.26 1.39
N THR A 511 -3.61 -37.13 1.87
CA THR A 511 -3.34 -38.57 1.94
C THR A 511 -3.68 -39.23 0.61
N HIS A 512 -2.69 -39.37 -0.27
CA HIS A 512 -2.83 -40.06 -1.56
C HIS A 512 -2.70 -41.59 -1.43
N PHE A 513 -2.04 -42.07 -0.37
CA PHE A 513 -1.71 -43.48 -0.16
C PHE A 513 -2.16 -43.94 1.24
N ASP A 514 -2.50 -45.21 1.38
CA ASP A 514 -2.95 -45.78 2.66
C ASP A 514 -1.80 -45.78 3.69
N GLU A 515 -0.57 -45.96 3.22
CA GLU A 515 0.68 -46.03 3.98
C GLU A 515 1.00 -44.74 4.75
N ILE A 516 0.46 -43.60 4.32
CA ILE A 516 0.71 -42.29 4.93
C ILE A 516 -0.52 -41.71 5.63
N LYS A 517 -1.65 -42.44 5.68
CA LYS A 517 -2.88 -41.95 6.34
C LYS A 517 -2.67 -41.63 7.81
N ASN A 518 -1.89 -42.47 8.49
CA ASN A 518 -1.54 -42.29 9.90
C ASN A 518 -0.60 -41.08 10.14
N LEU A 519 0.05 -40.54 9.11
CA LEU A 519 0.92 -39.36 9.25
C LEU A 519 0.13 -38.04 9.28
N SER A 520 -1.18 -38.06 9.04
CA SER A 520 -2.00 -36.86 9.14
C SER A 520 -1.98 -36.28 10.57
N MET A 521 -1.80 -34.96 10.68
CA MET A 521 -1.96 -34.24 11.95
C MET A 521 -3.39 -34.31 12.52
N LYS A 522 -4.37 -34.67 11.68
CA LYS A 522 -5.77 -34.89 12.06
C LYS A 522 -6.15 -36.38 12.18
N ALA A 523 -5.17 -37.28 12.28
CA ALA A 523 -5.44 -38.72 12.30
C ALA A 523 -6.29 -39.15 13.51
N ASN A 524 -6.09 -38.54 14.67
CA ASN A 524 -6.85 -38.77 15.91
C ASN A 524 -6.69 -37.57 16.87
N GLU A 525 -7.44 -37.60 17.99
CA GLU A 525 -7.41 -36.54 19.01
C GLU A 525 -6.02 -36.30 19.63
N VAL A 526 -5.19 -37.35 19.75
CA VAL A 526 -3.83 -37.23 20.28
C VAL A 526 -2.96 -36.41 19.32
N SER A 527 -3.06 -36.67 18.01
CA SER A 527 -2.33 -35.93 16.98
C SER A 527 -2.71 -34.46 16.94
N VAL A 528 -3.99 -34.14 17.16
CA VAL A 528 -4.49 -32.76 17.23
C VAL A 528 -3.91 -32.01 18.43
N LYS A 529 -3.87 -32.66 19.61
CA LYS A 529 -3.26 -32.08 20.82
C LYS A 529 -1.76 -31.84 20.63
N GLN A 530 -1.04 -32.81 20.08
CA GLN A 530 0.38 -32.67 19.77
C GLN A 530 0.65 -31.52 18.78
N TRP A 531 -0.16 -31.39 17.73
CA TRP A 531 -0.06 -30.26 16.81
C TRP A 531 -0.18 -28.92 17.53
N ASN A 532 -1.17 -28.77 18.42
CA ASN A 532 -1.37 -27.53 19.18
C ASN A 532 -0.17 -27.20 20.08
N GLU A 533 0.41 -28.22 20.74
CA GLU A 533 1.64 -28.06 21.52
C GLU A 533 2.81 -27.58 20.64
N TYR A 534 2.99 -28.15 19.45
CA TYR A 534 4.05 -27.73 18.53
C TYR A 534 3.82 -26.34 17.93
N VAL A 535 2.57 -25.94 17.70
CA VAL A 535 2.22 -24.59 17.29
C VAL A 535 2.65 -23.58 18.37
N GLU A 536 2.33 -23.84 19.63
CA GLU A 536 2.74 -22.97 20.75
C GLU A 536 4.27 -22.83 20.80
N GLN A 537 4.99 -23.95 20.72
CA GLN A 537 6.46 -23.96 20.70
C GLN A 537 7.03 -23.18 19.51
N ALA A 538 6.39 -23.25 18.34
CA ALA A 538 6.81 -22.49 17.16
C ALA A 538 6.67 -20.97 17.35
N TYR A 539 5.59 -20.50 17.98
CA TYR A 539 5.42 -19.08 18.32
C TYR A 539 6.42 -18.63 19.40
N GLN A 540 6.71 -19.47 20.40
CA GLN A 540 7.76 -19.20 21.37
C GLN A 540 9.14 -19.08 20.70
N ALA A 541 9.45 -19.96 19.74
CA ALA A 541 10.67 -19.88 18.94
C ALA A 541 10.73 -18.59 18.09
N GLN A 542 9.62 -18.20 17.46
CA GLN A 542 9.52 -16.93 16.72
C GLN A 542 9.81 -15.72 17.62
N GLU A 543 9.34 -15.72 18.87
CA GLU A 543 9.60 -14.64 19.84
C GLU A 543 11.04 -14.64 20.34
N LYS A 544 11.69 -15.79 20.42
CA LYS A 544 13.07 -15.95 20.91
C LYS A 544 14.14 -15.66 19.87
N PHE A 545 13.97 -16.13 18.63
CA PHE A 545 15.00 -16.07 17.60
C PHE A 545 14.74 -14.91 16.62
N ARG A 546 15.82 -14.31 16.11
CA ARG A 546 15.78 -13.20 15.15
C ARG A 546 16.71 -13.50 13.98
N LYS A 547 16.32 -13.02 12.79
CA LYS A 547 17.21 -12.93 11.64
C LYS A 547 18.35 -11.95 11.95
N SER A 548 19.41 -12.00 11.15
CA SER A 548 20.57 -11.09 11.26
C SER A 548 20.21 -9.59 11.22
N ASN A 549 19.09 -9.24 10.57
CA ASN A 549 18.56 -7.88 10.49
C ASN A 549 17.66 -7.49 11.68
N GLY A 550 17.50 -8.34 12.70
CA GLY A 550 16.68 -8.09 13.88
C GLY A 550 15.18 -8.39 13.70
N GLU A 551 14.73 -8.82 12.52
CA GLU A 551 13.33 -9.15 12.27
C GLU A 551 12.99 -10.58 12.72
N LYS A 552 11.68 -10.81 12.95
CA LYS A 552 11.12 -12.14 13.21
C LYS A 552 10.89 -12.89 11.90
N VAL A 553 11.01 -14.22 11.95
CA VAL A 553 10.49 -15.11 10.91
C VAL A 553 8.96 -15.08 10.96
N ILE A 554 8.29 -14.93 9.83
CA ILE A 554 6.82 -14.93 9.76
C ILE A 554 6.32 -16.38 9.83
N LEU A 555 5.31 -16.66 10.65
CA LEU A 555 4.59 -17.93 10.65
C LEU A 555 3.28 -17.79 9.87
N GLU A 556 3.04 -18.63 8.87
CA GLU A 556 1.81 -18.63 8.07
C GLU A 556 1.19 -20.02 7.99
N ASN A 557 -0.13 -20.12 8.19
CA ASN A 557 -0.88 -21.39 8.27
C ASN A 557 -0.42 -22.33 9.40
N ILE A 558 0.21 -21.79 10.45
CA ILE A 558 0.58 -22.50 11.67
C ILE A 558 -0.37 -22.02 12.76
N ILE A 559 -1.52 -22.67 12.85
CA ILE A 559 -2.66 -22.25 13.68
C ILE A 559 -3.12 -23.48 14.50
N PRO A 560 -3.47 -23.31 15.78
CA PRO A 560 -4.05 -24.40 16.57
C PRO A 560 -5.36 -24.90 15.94
N LEU A 561 -5.62 -26.20 16.11
CA LEU A 561 -6.87 -26.85 15.76
C LEU A 561 -7.78 -26.93 16.99
N ASN A 562 -9.10 -26.93 16.81
CA ASN A 562 -10.03 -27.13 17.93
C ASN A 562 -10.09 -28.61 18.35
N ASP A 563 -10.37 -28.87 19.64
CA ASP A 563 -10.40 -30.23 20.23
C ASP A 563 -11.38 -31.20 19.53
N ASN A 564 -12.41 -30.68 18.84
CA ASN A 564 -13.40 -31.45 18.09
C ASN A 564 -13.32 -31.27 16.57
N GLU A 565 -12.22 -30.69 16.04
CA GLU A 565 -12.05 -30.43 14.61
C GLU A 565 -11.66 -31.71 13.82
N THR A 566 -12.34 -32.83 14.10
CA THR A 566 -12.18 -34.07 13.34
C THR A 566 -12.98 -34.05 12.05
N LYS A 567 -14.08 -33.28 11.95
CA LYS A 567 -14.90 -33.17 10.72
C LYS A 567 -15.64 -31.86 10.40
N GLU A 568 -15.72 -30.84 11.26
CA GLU A 568 -16.61 -29.69 10.97
C GLU A 568 -15.92 -28.35 10.64
N LEU A 569 -16.48 -27.69 9.62
CA LEU A 569 -16.08 -26.41 9.06
C LEU A 569 -16.67 -25.24 9.88
N PRO A 570 -16.06 -24.05 9.86
CA PRO A 570 -16.78 -22.83 10.23
C PRO A 570 -17.96 -22.59 9.25
N GLU A 571 -19.10 -22.12 9.77
CA GLU A 571 -20.30 -21.81 8.96
C GLU A 571 -20.01 -20.75 7.88
N GLU A 572 -19.07 -19.84 8.15
CA GLU A 572 -18.66 -18.79 7.21
C GLU A 572 -17.18 -18.89 6.82
N TYR A 573 -16.94 -19.11 5.53
CA TYR A 573 -15.60 -19.10 4.93
C TYR A 573 -15.62 -18.55 3.50
N GLU A 574 -14.45 -18.14 3.02
CA GLU A 574 -14.20 -17.80 1.62
C GLU A 574 -13.14 -18.72 1.00
N CYS A 575 -13.33 -19.08 -0.28
CA CYS A 575 -12.27 -19.71 -1.07
C CYS A 575 -11.17 -18.68 -1.38
N PRO A 576 -9.90 -18.95 -1.05
CA PRO A 576 -8.82 -18.00 -1.32
C PRO A 576 -8.44 -17.90 -2.80
N PHE A 577 -8.92 -18.82 -3.65
CA PHE A 577 -8.46 -18.98 -5.03
C PHE A 577 -9.49 -18.59 -6.08
N LEU A 578 -10.78 -18.89 -5.86
CA LEU A 578 -11.83 -18.51 -6.80
C LEU A 578 -11.78 -16.99 -7.04
N THR A 579 -11.93 -16.57 -8.30
CA THR A 579 -11.76 -15.19 -8.80
C THR A 579 -10.35 -14.62 -8.77
N LYS A 580 -9.36 -15.35 -8.21
CA LYS A 580 -7.99 -14.85 -8.01
C LYS A 580 -6.93 -15.69 -8.71
N GLU A 581 -7.15 -16.99 -8.88
CA GLU A 581 -6.15 -17.91 -9.41
C GLU A 581 -6.78 -19.01 -10.28
N LEU A 582 -6.08 -19.36 -11.37
CA LEU A 582 -6.39 -20.50 -12.24
C LEU A 582 -5.16 -21.40 -12.37
N TRP A 583 -5.37 -22.70 -12.46
CA TRP A 583 -4.36 -23.73 -12.68
C TRP A 583 -4.46 -24.25 -14.11
N ILE A 584 -3.32 -24.45 -14.76
CA ILE A 584 -3.20 -25.03 -16.10
C ILE A 584 -2.25 -26.22 -16.00
N SER A 585 -2.77 -27.43 -16.20
CA SER A 585 -1.97 -28.66 -16.12
C SER A 585 -0.91 -28.73 -17.23
N ALA A 586 0.05 -29.65 -17.12
CA ALA A 586 1.04 -29.93 -18.17
C ALA A 586 0.42 -30.31 -19.53
N THR A 587 -0.84 -30.74 -19.56
CA THR A 587 -1.60 -31.06 -20.78
C THR A 587 -2.50 -29.91 -21.25
N GLY A 588 -2.49 -28.77 -20.56
CA GLY A 588 -3.25 -27.58 -20.91
C GLY A 588 -4.65 -27.50 -20.28
N SER A 589 -5.06 -28.48 -19.46
CA SER A 589 -6.38 -28.44 -18.81
C SER A 589 -6.46 -27.30 -17.82
N ILE A 590 -7.51 -26.48 -17.92
CA ILE A 590 -7.71 -25.31 -17.03
C ILE A 590 -8.59 -25.74 -15.84
N SER A 591 -8.26 -25.26 -14.63
CA SER A 591 -9.06 -25.50 -13.44
C SER A 591 -8.99 -24.33 -12.45
N PRO A 592 -10.07 -24.00 -11.73
CA PRO A 592 -10.09 -22.91 -10.76
C PRO A 592 -9.73 -23.36 -9.33
N CYS A 593 -9.13 -24.53 -9.17
CA CYS A 593 -8.86 -25.13 -7.86
C CYS A 593 -7.50 -25.84 -7.81
N CYS A 594 -6.83 -25.71 -6.66
CA CYS A 594 -5.54 -26.36 -6.35
C CYS A 594 -5.66 -27.80 -5.81
N ALA A 595 -6.89 -28.33 -5.67
CA ALA A 595 -7.08 -29.70 -5.19
C ALA A 595 -6.51 -30.73 -6.18
N PRO A 596 -6.21 -31.97 -5.74
CA PRO A 596 -5.78 -33.05 -6.62
C PRO A 596 -6.67 -33.21 -7.87
N ASP A 597 -6.06 -33.61 -8.99
CA ASP A 597 -6.68 -33.64 -10.32
C ASP A 597 -8.00 -34.41 -10.37
N ASN A 598 -8.05 -35.56 -9.70
CA ASN A 598 -9.24 -36.40 -9.60
C ASN A 598 -10.40 -35.72 -8.84
N LEU A 599 -10.08 -34.96 -7.79
CA LEU A 599 -11.07 -34.27 -6.95
C LEU A 599 -11.63 -33.04 -7.66
N ARG A 600 -10.77 -32.19 -8.24
CA ARG A 600 -11.21 -30.93 -8.85
C ARG A 600 -12.08 -31.11 -10.10
N LYS A 601 -12.03 -32.27 -10.77
CA LYS A 601 -12.99 -32.63 -11.84
C LYS A 601 -14.45 -32.56 -11.38
N SER A 602 -14.73 -32.77 -10.09
CA SER A 602 -16.08 -32.64 -9.52
C SER A 602 -16.64 -31.20 -9.54
N LEU A 603 -15.78 -30.19 -9.77
CA LEU A 603 -16.18 -28.79 -9.83
C LEU A 603 -16.70 -28.37 -11.20
N GLY A 604 -16.37 -29.14 -12.26
CA GLY A 604 -16.75 -28.86 -13.65
C GLY A 604 -15.58 -28.98 -14.62
N ASN A 605 -15.89 -28.86 -15.91
CA ASN A 605 -14.90 -28.76 -16.99
C ASN A 605 -14.76 -27.29 -17.40
N PHE A 606 -13.54 -26.77 -17.41
CA PHE A 606 -13.24 -25.37 -17.74
C PHE A 606 -12.40 -25.24 -19.02
N GLY A 607 -12.31 -26.29 -19.83
CA GLY A 607 -11.64 -26.27 -21.12
C GLY A 607 -10.14 -26.53 -21.07
N ASN A 608 -9.51 -26.45 -22.24
CA ASN A 608 -8.08 -26.61 -22.44
C ASN A 608 -7.51 -25.34 -23.08
N ILE A 609 -6.34 -24.89 -22.63
CA ILE A 609 -5.70 -23.65 -23.08
C ILE A 609 -5.43 -23.61 -24.60
N SER A 610 -5.33 -24.77 -25.25
CA SER A 610 -5.19 -24.86 -26.71
C SER A 610 -6.44 -24.43 -27.50
N GLU A 611 -7.62 -24.46 -26.88
CA GLU A 611 -8.91 -24.18 -27.52
C GLU A 611 -9.73 -23.11 -26.79
N THR A 612 -9.43 -22.86 -25.51
CA THR A 612 -10.20 -21.97 -24.62
C THR A 612 -9.25 -20.96 -23.98
N SER A 613 -9.50 -19.66 -24.18
CA SER A 613 -8.67 -18.63 -23.55
C SER A 613 -8.98 -18.48 -22.05
N ILE A 614 -8.01 -17.97 -21.29
CA ILE A 614 -8.18 -17.64 -19.86
C ILE A 614 -9.35 -16.69 -19.66
N LYS A 615 -9.50 -15.71 -20.57
CA LYS A 615 -10.61 -14.76 -20.54
C LYS A 615 -11.96 -15.47 -20.70
N ASP A 616 -12.06 -16.38 -21.66
CA ASP A 616 -13.31 -17.11 -21.93
C ASP A 616 -13.72 -17.95 -20.73
N VAL A 617 -12.76 -18.61 -20.05
CA VAL A 617 -13.01 -19.35 -18.81
C VAL A 617 -13.62 -18.43 -17.75
N LEU A 618 -13.00 -17.27 -17.49
CA LEU A 618 -13.45 -16.32 -16.47
C LEU A 618 -14.86 -15.77 -16.75
N THR A 619 -15.25 -15.69 -18.02
CA THR A 619 -16.59 -15.23 -18.44
C THR A 619 -17.59 -16.35 -18.68
N SER A 620 -17.15 -17.61 -18.59
CA SER A 620 -18.00 -18.77 -18.88
C SER A 620 -19.08 -18.95 -17.80
N GLN A 621 -20.25 -19.42 -18.23
CA GLN A 621 -21.35 -19.75 -17.32
C GLN A 621 -20.90 -20.75 -16.23
N ALA A 622 -20.17 -21.80 -16.62
CA ALA A 622 -19.67 -22.82 -15.71
C ALA A 622 -18.81 -22.23 -14.57
N TYR A 623 -17.93 -21.27 -14.89
CA TYR A 623 -17.10 -20.60 -13.89
C TYR A 623 -17.91 -19.65 -13.02
N THR A 624 -18.77 -18.82 -13.62
CA THR A 624 -19.60 -17.87 -12.85
C THR A 624 -20.57 -18.58 -11.89
N GLU A 625 -21.14 -19.72 -12.31
CA GLU A 625 -21.99 -20.56 -11.47
C GLU A 625 -21.21 -21.22 -10.34
N LEU A 626 -19.99 -21.69 -10.60
CA LEU A 626 -19.11 -22.20 -9.56
C LEU A 626 -18.79 -21.10 -8.54
N VAL A 627 -18.41 -19.90 -8.98
CA VAL A 627 -18.09 -18.77 -8.08
C VAL A 627 -19.29 -18.41 -7.19
N ALA A 628 -20.50 -18.43 -7.74
CA ALA A 628 -21.71 -18.15 -6.98
C ALA A 628 -22.07 -19.27 -5.98
N ASN A 629 -21.81 -20.54 -6.34
CA ASN A 629 -22.38 -21.69 -5.64
C ASN A 629 -21.36 -22.68 -5.06
N TYR A 630 -20.05 -22.39 -5.05
CA TYR A 630 -19.03 -23.37 -4.67
C TYR A 630 -19.24 -23.98 -3.27
N LYS A 631 -19.84 -23.23 -2.33
CA LYS A 631 -20.16 -23.72 -0.97
C LYS A 631 -21.11 -24.93 -0.97
N THR A 632 -21.86 -25.14 -2.05
CA THR A 632 -22.73 -26.31 -2.22
C THR A 632 -21.96 -27.57 -2.63
N LYS A 633 -20.75 -27.42 -3.18
CA LYS A 633 -19.96 -28.53 -3.72
C LYS A 633 -19.34 -29.39 -2.61
N PRO A 634 -19.46 -30.73 -2.64
CA PRO A 634 -18.89 -31.61 -1.62
C PRO A 634 -17.40 -31.39 -1.36
N LEU A 635 -16.61 -31.19 -2.42
CA LEU A 635 -15.17 -30.91 -2.30
C LEU A 635 -14.89 -29.61 -1.52
N CYS A 636 -15.68 -28.56 -1.73
CA CYS A 636 -15.51 -27.30 -1.03
C CYS A 636 -15.90 -27.40 0.45
N LYS A 637 -16.89 -28.25 0.77
CA LYS A 637 -17.32 -28.56 2.14
C LYS A 637 -16.29 -29.35 2.95
N THR A 638 -15.21 -29.83 2.36
CA THR A 638 -14.12 -30.49 3.09
C THR A 638 -12.76 -29.85 2.81
N CYS A 639 -12.75 -28.67 2.17
CA CYS A 639 -11.52 -28.03 1.73
C CYS A 639 -10.71 -27.46 2.90
N ASN A 640 -9.48 -27.95 3.07
CA ASN A 640 -8.54 -27.50 4.10
C ASN A 640 -7.81 -26.19 3.75
N MET A 641 -8.04 -25.62 2.56
CA MET A 641 -7.44 -24.35 2.12
C MET A 641 -8.35 -23.13 2.39
N ARG A 642 -9.53 -23.33 3.01
CA ARG A 642 -10.47 -22.25 3.31
C ARG A 642 -9.87 -21.22 4.28
N LYS A 643 -10.20 -19.95 4.09
CA LYS A 643 -9.90 -18.89 5.07
C LYS A 643 -11.17 -18.56 5.84
N PRO A 644 -11.12 -18.42 7.18
CA PRO A 644 -12.24 -17.88 7.95
C PRO A 644 -12.67 -16.55 7.32
N SER A 645 -13.98 -16.31 7.22
CA SER A 645 -14.46 -14.96 6.93
C SER A 645 -13.91 -14.05 8.02
N ILE A 646 -12.99 -13.15 7.67
CA ILE A 646 -12.60 -12.09 8.58
C ILE A 646 -13.88 -11.26 8.75
N ASN A 647 -14.44 -11.21 9.97
CA ASN A 647 -15.54 -10.31 10.30
C ASN A 647 -15.22 -8.93 9.68
N LYS A 648 -15.96 -8.57 8.64
CA LYS A 648 -15.83 -7.28 7.95
C LYS A 648 -16.30 -6.15 8.84
#